data_AF-A0A4Q4VYM1-F1
#
_entry.id   AF-A0A4Q4VYM1-F1
#
_cell.length_a   1.000
_cell.length_b   1.000
_cell.length_c   1.000
_cell.angle_alpha   90.00
_cell.angle_beta   90.00
_cell.angle_gamma   90.00
#
_symmetry.space_group_name_H-M   'P 1'
#
loop_
_entity.id
_entity.type
_entity.pdbx_description
1 polymer ?
#
loop_
_entity_poly.entity_id
_entity_poly.type
_entity_poly.pdbx_seq_one_letter_code
_entity_poly.pdbx_strand_id
1 'polypeptide(L)'
;MRFAVFLLTVISFAIEAKAFWLEDIKHQGVAPFGGNGYTIWRNVKDFGARGDGVADDTQAILRAMNEPGNRCLQGCASTTETPAVVYFPAGTYMISSSIVTPYMTQMIGDPSNRPVLKAMANFEGFGLIDGNPYYTEDPNWITTNIFFRQVRNFVIDTTNIPPAKPATGMHWPSSQATSLINIEFNMPATDDVVHVGLFIENGSGGFMSDLTFNGGASGASLGNQQYTMKNFTFNNCKTAIIQIWNWGWTWLGLSINNCETGIDMSGGHDGDSLLVGSLTVLDSSIKNTKRGIVTGRTATSVPPAAGGIMLENVDLKNVDVAVAHANGQTILAGGSKKIAAWGQGHRYTPDGPQVFQSDITPNKRAAALLDGDRYYAPSKPQYETLSASDFLSARDAGAKGDGVTDDTAAIQSLINNAASSGKVAFLDHGLYVVKNTINVPAGSRIVGESYAVIMGSGAAFQDMNAPKAVFKVGSPGEKGRVEFSEFVVSTKGPAAGAILVEYNLASGGKPSGFWDFHTRIGGYSGSEFMIPQCAKVVGSAKIDPKCIAAYMAVHATKQSSGLYMENNWVWVADHDIEDPVNAQITIYGGRGIFIESTEGGFSLVGGASEHFHLYNYQFANTKNIFACMLQTESPYYQPLPDAIEPFPVNPAIRDPDFAASCNGVEGNCANAWGVRIIDSSDIFIYGAGTYSFFNNYDTHCNPMENGANCQSRMTSIEGNIRNLNIMDLSTIGTTAMITRDGRDAARWQDNRNTYAANIILYRID
;
A
#
# COMPACT_ATOMS: atom_id res chain seq x y z
N MET A 1 72.22 -33.30 6.97
CA MET A 1 70.98 -34.00 6.55
C MET A 1 70.07 -34.01 7.76
N ARG A 2 68.79 -33.65 7.74
CA ARG A 2 67.86 -33.11 6.75
C ARG A 2 66.72 -32.49 7.59
N PHE A 3 66.12 -31.46 7.03
CA PHE A 3 64.92 -30.78 7.49
C PHE A 3 63.72 -31.73 7.65
N ALA A 4 62.82 -31.41 8.58
CA ALA A 4 61.39 -31.71 8.43
C ALA A 4 60.57 -30.69 9.22
N VAL A 5 60.08 -29.68 8.48
CA VAL A 5 58.98 -28.79 8.86
C VAL A 5 57.69 -29.49 8.45
N PHE A 6 56.68 -29.55 9.31
CA PHE A 6 55.31 -29.91 8.92
C PHE A 6 54.40 -28.69 9.07
N LEU A 7 53.86 -28.28 7.92
CA LEU A 7 52.94 -27.17 7.70
C LEU A 7 51.57 -27.46 8.35
N LEU A 8 51.03 -26.52 9.12
CA LEU A 8 49.59 -26.42 9.36
C LEU A 8 48.98 -25.64 8.19
N THR A 9 48.19 -26.30 7.35
CA THR A 9 47.27 -25.64 6.42
C THR A 9 46.00 -25.23 7.16
N VAL A 10 45.86 -23.92 7.40
CA VAL A 10 44.59 -23.30 7.77
C VAL A 10 43.74 -23.20 6.49
N ILE A 11 42.69 -24.02 6.40
CA ILE A 11 41.64 -23.84 5.40
C ILE A 11 40.76 -22.70 5.93
N SER A 12 41.03 -21.46 5.52
CA SER A 12 40.01 -20.42 5.57
C SER A 12 38.96 -20.79 4.53
N PHE A 13 37.79 -21.23 4.99
CA PHE A 13 36.58 -21.10 4.20
C PHE A 13 36.32 -19.60 4.07
N ALA A 14 36.80 -18.99 2.99
CA ALA A 14 36.21 -17.76 2.50
C ALA A 14 34.77 -18.14 2.12
N ILE A 15 33.81 -17.76 2.96
CA ILE A 15 32.42 -17.64 2.52
C ILE A 15 32.49 -16.53 1.49
N GLU A 16 32.53 -16.90 0.22
CA GLU A 16 32.35 -15.96 -0.88
C GLU A 16 30.94 -15.40 -0.69
N ALA A 17 30.85 -14.16 -0.20
CA ALA A 17 29.60 -13.44 -0.15
C ALA A 17 29.16 -13.28 -1.61
N LYS A 18 28.22 -14.12 -2.05
CA LYS A 18 27.62 -13.97 -3.37
C LYS A 18 26.87 -12.64 -3.37
N ALA A 19 27.10 -11.84 -4.41
CA ALA A 19 26.33 -10.63 -4.63
C ALA A 19 24.83 -10.96 -4.74
N PHE A 20 23.98 -10.02 -4.36
CA PHE A 20 22.55 -10.16 -4.52
C PHE A 20 22.20 -10.40 -6.00
N TRP A 21 21.29 -11.34 -6.31
CA TRP A 21 21.00 -11.75 -7.69
C TRP A 21 20.69 -10.58 -8.63
N LEU A 22 20.10 -9.51 -8.10
CA LEU A 22 19.74 -8.33 -8.86
C LEU A 22 20.96 -7.57 -9.37
N GLU A 23 22.12 -7.65 -8.70
CA GLU A 23 23.37 -7.05 -9.21
C GLU A 23 23.92 -7.81 -10.42
N ASP A 24 23.77 -9.14 -10.42
CA ASP A 24 24.40 -10.03 -11.41
C ASP A 24 23.50 -10.40 -12.60
N ILE A 25 22.18 -10.20 -12.47
CA ILE A 25 21.25 -10.53 -13.55
C ILE A 25 21.49 -9.61 -14.75
N LYS A 26 21.28 -10.14 -15.96
CA LYS A 26 21.40 -9.34 -17.17
C LYS A 26 20.29 -8.28 -17.19
N HIS A 27 20.65 -7.00 -17.23
CA HIS A 27 19.70 -5.89 -17.26
C HIS A 27 19.23 -5.62 -18.69
N GLN A 28 17.99 -6.00 -19.00
CA GLN A 28 17.41 -5.93 -20.36
C GLN A 28 16.09 -5.15 -20.41
N GLY A 29 15.76 -4.42 -19.34
CA GLY A 29 14.59 -3.56 -19.28
C GLY A 29 14.57 -2.51 -20.39
N VAL A 30 13.38 -2.21 -20.89
CA VAL A 30 13.12 -1.22 -21.93
C VAL A 30 11.95 -0.35 -21.46
N ALA A 31 12.15 0.97 -21.45
CA ALA A 31 11.07 1.94 -21.24
C ALA A 31 10.64 2.45 -22.62
N PRO A 32 9.54 1.93 -23.22
CA PRO A 32 9.21 2.21 -24.63
C PRO A 32 8.93 3.69 -24.92
N PHE A 33 8.57 4.45 -23.88
CA PHE A 33 8.25 5.87 -23.94
C PHE A 33 9.31 6.78 -23.26
N GLY A 34 10.36 6.21 -22.66
CA GLY A 34 11.38 6.99 -21.92
C GLY A 34 12.39 7.76 -22.79
N GLY A 35 12.27 7.66 -24.12
CA GLY A 35 13.18 8.26 -25.09
C GLY A 35 14.37 7.37 -25.46
N ASN A 36 15.08 7.76 -26.53
CA ASN A 36 16.21 6.99 -27.05
C ASN A 36 17.37 6.91 -26.05
N GLY A 37 17.85 5.69 -25.80
CA GLY A 37 19.00 5.44 -24.92
C GLY A 37 18.69 5.53 -23.43
N TYR A 38 17.41 5.58 -23.04
CA TYR A 38 17.03 5.57 -21.64
C TYR A 38 17.42 4.25 -20.96
N THR A 39 18.05 4.36 -19.78
CA THR A 39 18.45 3.21 -18.96
C THR A 39 17.64 3.16 -17.67
N ILE A 40 17.14 1.96 -17.34
CA ILE A 40 16.34 1.71 -16.15
C ILE A 40 17.26 1.33 -14.99
N TRP A 41 18.12 0.32 -15.22
CA TRP A 41 19.13 -0.11 -14.27
C TRP A 41 20.26 0.90 -14.14
N ARG A 42 20.57 1.29 -12.90
CA ARG A 42 21.65 2.20 -12.53
C ARG A 42 22.35 1.69 -11.27
N ASN A 43 23.55 1.13 -11.39
CA ASN A 43 24.40 0.87 -10.22
C ASN A 43 25.16 2.15 -9.87
N VAL A 44 25.02 2.66 -8.63
CA VAL A 44 25.65 3.93 -8.23
C VAL A 44 27.17 3.95 -8.41
N LYS A 45 27.83 2.78 -8.37
CA LYS A 45 29.29 2.68 -8.60
C LYS A 45 29.67 2.96 -10.06
N ASP A 46 28.80 2.67 -11.01
CA ASP A 46 29.01 3.01 -12.43
C ASP A 46 28.98 4.53 -12.67
N PHE A 47 28.33 5.26 -11.77
CA PHE A 47 28.29 6.73 -11.77
C PHE A 47 29.38 7.36 -10.89
N GLY A 48 30.31 6.55 -10.37
CA GLY A 48 31.50 6.99 -9.65
C GLY A 48 31.36 7.02 -8.13
N ALA A 49 30.31 6.44 -7.55
CA ALA A 49 30.20 6.29 -6.11
C ALA A 49 31.23 5.27 -5.63
N ARG A 50 31.91 5.55 -4.52
CA ARG A 50 32.94 4.67 -3.97
C ARG A 50 32.37 3.70 -2.93
N GLY A 51 31.48 4.18 -2.06
CA GLY A 51 30.95 3.39 -0.96
C GLY A 51 32.02 3.01 0.08
N ASP A 52 33.09 3.81 0.19
CA ASP A 52 34.28 3.52 1.03
C ASP A 52 34.20 4.13 2.45
N GLY A 53 33.13 4.86 2.76
CA GLY A 53 32.94 5.54 4.04
C GLY A 53 33.78 6.81 4.22
N VAL A 54 34.44 7.29 3.16
CA VAL A 54 35.31 8.46 3.20
C VAL A 54 34.95 9.46 2.10
N ALA A 55 34.83 9.02 0.86
CA ALA A 55 34.54 9.89 -0.26
C ALA A 55 33.10 10.39 -0.22
N ASP A 56 32.91 11.65 -0.62
CA ASP A 56 31.58 12.20 -0.84
C ASP A 56 30.96 11.61 -2.11
N ASP A 57 29.99 10.73 -1.91
CA ASP A 57 29.30 10.01 -2.99
C ASP A 57 28.04 10.74 -3.46
N THR A 58 27.69 11.88 -2.88
CA THR A 58 26.45 12.62 -3.16
C THR A 58 26.25 12.86 -4.65
N GLN A 59 27.26 13.41 -5.34
CA GLN A 59 27.14 13.74 -6.76
C GLN A 59 27.08 12.50 -7.65
N ALA A 60 27.73 11.40 -7.26
CA ALA A 60 27.64 10.15 -8.01
C ALA A 60 26.26 9.53 -7.90
N ILE A 61 25.67 9.56 -6.70
CA ILE A 61 24.31 9.09 -6.46
C ILE A 61 23.31 9.97 -7.22
N LEU A 62 23.42 11.29 -7.16
CA LEU A 62 22.54 12.20 -7.91
C LEU A 62 22.65 12.02 -9.43
N ARG A 63 23.84 11.70 -9.96
CA ARG A 63 23.99 11.30 -11.37
C ARG A 63 23.23 10.01 -11.67
N ALA A 64 23.42 8.97 -10.84
CA ALA A 64 22.68 7.71 -10.99
C ALA A 64 21.16 7.93 -10.96
N MET A 65 20.68 8.86 -10.12
CA MET A 65 19.26 9.21 -10.03
C MET A 65 18.69 9.80 -11.31
N ASN A 66 19.43 10.62 -12.07
CA ASN A 66 18.83 11.45 -13.11
C ASN A 66 19.46 11.35 -14.51
N GLU A 67 20.73 10.97 -14.66
CA GLU A 67 21.38 10.93 -15.98
C GLU A 67 20.63 10.01 -16.97
N PRO A 68 20.37 10.44 -18.21
CA PRO A 68 20.95 11.58 -18.92
C PRO A 68 20.26 12.95 -18.70
N GLY A 69 19.37 13.08 -17.71
CA GLY A 69 18.76 14.35 -17.30
C GLY A 69 17.31 14.51 -17.75
N ASN A 70 16.63 13.43 -18.11
CA ASN A 70 15.27 13.45 -18.67
C ASN A 70 14.21 12.85 -17.73
N ARG A 71 14.52 12.65 -16.44
CA ARG A 71 13.56 12.08 -15.48
C ARG A 71 12.71 13.17 -14.82
N CYS A 72 11.58 12.74 -14.26
CA CYS A 72 10.61 13.63 -13.63
C CYS A 72 11.10 14.13 -12.27
N LEU A 73 11.60 15.36 -12.26
CA LEU A 73 12.08 16.13 -11.10
C LEU A 73 11.26 17.43 -10.96
N GLN A 74 11.88 18.54 -10.59
CA GLN A 74 11.23 19.84 -10.44
C GLN A 74 10.49 20.25 -11.73
N GLY A 75 9.24 20.66 -11.57
CA GLY A 75 8.39 21.12 -12.69
C GLY A 75 7.76 20.02 -13.54
N CYS A 76 7.99 18.74 -13.22
CA CYS A 76 7.25 17.62 -13.78
C CYS A 76 6.22 17.13 -12.77
N ALA A 77 4.95 17.00 -13.16
CA ALA A 77 3.85 16.62 -12.25
C ALA A 77 3.91 15.14 -11.83
N SER A 78 4.07 14.24 -12.80
CA SER A 78 4.27 12.80 -12.60
C SER A 78 4.66 12.16 -13.94
N THR A 79 5.04 10.88 -13.92
CA THR A 79 5.26 10.11 -15.15
C THR A 79 5.34 8.60 -14.87
N THR A 80 4.98 7.78 -15.85
CA THR A 80 5.31 6.34 -15.89
C THR A 80 6.39 5.98 -16.91
N GLU A 81 6.84 6.95 -17.71
CA GLU A 81 7.70 6.73 -18.88
C GLU A 81 9.19 6.62 -18.54
N THR A 82 9.62 7.13 -17.38
CA THR A 82 11.03 7.16 -16.96
C THR A 82 11.30 6.43 -15.63
N PRO A 83 11.01 5.11 -15.56
CA PRO A 83 11.28 4.29 -14.38
C PRO A 83 12.77 4.04 -14.16
N ALA A 84 13.21 4.06 -12.91
CA ALA A 84 14.59 3.76 -12.56
C ALA A 84 14.68 2.75 -11.42
N VAL A 85 15.60 1.79 -11.58
CA VAL A 85 16.15 0.98 -10.49
C VAL A 85 17.54 1.52 -10.19
N VAL A 86 17.68 2.19 -9.05
CA VAL A 86 18.97 2.73 -8.58
C VAL A 86 19.49 1.79 -7.50
N TYR A 87 20.49 1.00 -7.88
CA TYR A 87 21.06 -0.05 -7.06
C TYR A 87 22.31 0.42 -6.32
N PHE A 88 22.38 0.04 -5.04
CA PHE A 88 23.46 0.36 -4.12
C PHE A 88 24.11 -0.94 -3.65
N PRO A 89 25.28 -1.31 -4.22
CA PRO A 89 26.07 -2.41 -3.68
C PRO A 89 26.43 -2.16 -2.21
N ALA A 90 26.85 -3.21 -1.50
CA ALA A 90 27.36 -3.08 -0.15
C ALA A 90 28.47 -2.01 -0.04
N GLY A 91 28.39 -1.17 0.99
CA GLY A 91 29.32 -0.07 1.22
C GLY A 91 28.75 1.00 2.16
N THR A 92 29.61 1.96 2.52
CA THR A 92 29.21 3.16 3.26
C THR A 92 29.35 4.36 2.33
N TYR A 93 28.24 4.98 1.98
CA TYR A 93 28.16 6.11 1.08
C TYR A 93 28.02 7.38 1.89
N MET A 94 29.09 8.18 1.95
CA MET A 94 29.05 9.45 2.66
C MET A 94 28.34 10.48 1.79
N ILE A 95 27.38 11.19 2.36
CA ILE A 95 26.62 12.23 1.65
C ILE A 95 26.63 13.57 2.39
N SER A 96 26.75 14.65 1.64
CA SER A 96 26.79 16.03 2.12
C SER A 96 25.51 16.82 1.81
N SER A 97 24.63 16.31 0.95
CA SER A 97 23.29 16.88 0.74
C SER A 97 22.21 15.83 0.43
N SER A 98 20.95 16.26 0.48
CA SER A 98 19.79 15.39 0.20
C SER A 98 19.93 14.63 -1.11
N ILE A 99 19.64 13.33 -1.08
CA ILE A 99 19.40 12.53 -2.27
C ILE A 99 17.93 12.66 -2.65
N VAL A 100 17.67 13.50 -3.67
CA VAL A 100 16.32 13.69 -4.21
C VAL A 100 15.93 12.49 -5.05
N THR A 101 14.78 11.88 -4.77
CA THR A 101 14.26 10.76 -5.57
C THR A 101 13.34 11.27 -6.67
N PRO A 102 13.67 11.11 -7.97
CA PRO A 102 12.73 11.43 -9.04
C PRO A 102 11.49 10.53 -8.99
N TYR A 103 10.43 10.93 -9.69
CA TYR A 103 9.22 10.12 -9.84
C TYR A 103 9.53 8.74 -10.45
N MET A 104 8.79 7.68 -10.08
CA MET A 104 9.02 6.30 -10.58
C MET A 104 10.44 5.77 -10.30
N THR A 105 10.95 5.98 -9.08
CA THR A 105 12.27 5.48 -8.65
C THR A 105 12.15 4.38 -7.61
N GLN A 106 12.89 3.29 -7.81
CA GLN A 106 13.17 2.29 -6.80
C GLN A 106 14.65 2.39 -6.38
N MET A 107 14.90 2.75 -5.12
CA MET A 107 16.23 2.67 -4.51
C MET A 107 16.38 1.30 -3.84
N ILE A 108 17.37 0.53 -4.25
CA ILE A 108 17.55 -0.85 -3.78
C ILE A 108 18.97 -1.03 -3.30
N GLY A 109 19.16 -1.22 -2.00
CA GLY A 109 20.42 -1.68 -1.44
C GLY A 109 20.58 -3.20 -1.54
N ASP A 110 21.83 -3.67 -1.50
CA ASP A 110 22.14 -5.08 -1.32
C ASP A 110 21.61 -5.58 0.05
N PRO A 111 20.64 -6.50 0.11
CA PRO A 111 20.11 -7.00 1.38
C PRO A 111 21.10 -7.91 2.14
N SER A 112 22.11 -8.47 1.47
CA SER A 112 23.13 -9.36 2.06
C SER A 112 24.08 -8.60 2.98
N ASN A 113 24.33 -7.33 2.65
CA ASN A 113 25.04 -6.38 3.49
C ASN A 113 24.55 -4.96 3.16
N ARG A 114 23.53 -4.51 3.91
CA ARG A 114 22.80 -3.27 3.62
C ARG A 114 23.76 -2.08 3.50
N PRO A 115 23.74 -1.35 2.37
CA PRO A 115 24.51 -0.12 2.25
C PRO A 115 24.09 0.92 3.28
N VAL A 116 25.08 1.65 3.78
CA VAL A 116 24.87 2.74 4.74
C VAL A 116 24.89 4.07 3.98
N LEU A 117 23.78 4.79 3.97
CA LEU A 117 23.75 6.20 3.61
C LEU A 117 24.08 7.01 4.86
N LYS A 118 25.31 7.53 4.93
CA LYS A 118 25.83 8.19 6.13
C LYS A 118 26.01 9.68 5.88
N ALA A 119 25.37 10.50 6.72
CA ALA A 119 25.56 11.94 6.66
C ALA A 119 27.02 12.32 6.96
N MET A 120 27.55 13.29 6.23
CA MET A 120 28.71 14.05 6.69
C MET A 120 28.31 15.00 7.82
N ALA A 121 29.27 15.39 8.68
CA ALA A 121 28.99 16.28 9.81
C ALA A 121 28.44 17.65 9.36
N ASN A 122 28.84 18.10 8.18
CA ASN A 122 28.38 19.33 7.53
C ASN A 122 27.23 19.11 6.54
N PHE A 123 26.47 18.01 6.64
CA PHE A 123 25.32 17.76 5.78
C PHE A 123 24.34 18.96 5.74
N GLU A 124 23.87 19.28 4.54
CA GLU A 124 22.87 20.31 4.25
C GLU A 124 21.74 19.74 3.38
N GLY A 125 20.52 19.75 3.90
CA GLY A 125 19.36 19.21 3.22
C GLY A 125 18.20 18.98 4.17
N PHE A 126 17.02 18.73 3.64
CA PHE A 126 15.84 18.49 4.46
C PHE A 126 15.89 17.10 5.14
N GLY A 127 16.21 16.05 4.37
CA GLY A 127 16.52 14.71 4.88
C GLY A 127 17.55 14.01 3.99
N LEU A 128 18.26 13.00 4.51
CA LEU A 128 19.29 12.28 3.73
C LEU A 128 18.71 11.72 2.43
N ILE A 129 17.50 11.18 2.49
CA ILE A 129 16.64 10.96 1.32
C ILE A 129 15.50 11.96 1.36
N ASP A 130 15.30 12.69 0.26
CA ASP A 130 14.22 13.65 0.09
C ASP A 130 13.26 13.19 -1.01
N GLY A 131 12.11 12.66 -0.58
CA GLY A 131 11.06 12.14 -1.45
C GLY A 131 10.29 13.23 -2.20
N ASN A 132 10.26 14.46 -1.69
CA ASN A 132 9.50 15.55 -2.30
C ASN A 132 10.03 16.92 -1.85
N PRO A 133 11.08 17.44 -2.51
CA PRO A 133 11.73 18.66 -2.06
C PRO A 133 10.79 19.86 -2.04
N TYR A 134 11.07 20.82 -1.17
CA TYR A 134 10.42 22.13 -1.19
C TYR A 134 11.21 23.10 -2.07
N TYR A 135 10.56 23.59 -3.13
CA TYR A 135 11.06 24.72 -3.93
C TYR A 135 10.21 25.98 -3.74
N THR A 136 9.04 25.83 -3.11
CA THR A 136 8.13 26.88 -2.67
C THR A 136 7.72 26.57 -1.22
N GLU A 137 6.65 27.21 -0.72
CA GLU A 137 6.04 26.82 0.56
C GLU A 137 5.37 25.43 0.52
N ASP A 138 5.09 24.93 -0.69
CA ASP A 138 4.49 23.62 -0.92
C ASP A 138 5.54 22.61 -1.40
N PRO A 139 5.32 21.31 -1.15
CA PRO A 139 6.14 20.25 -1.72
C PRO A 139 6.11 20.26 -3.26
N ASN A 140 7.21 19.86 -3.91
CA ASN A 140 7.38 19.91 -5.38
C ASN A 140 6.27 19.17 -6.15
N TRP A 141 5.86 18.01 -5.67
CA TRP A 141 4.74 17.23 -6.17
C TRP A 141 3.54 17.35 -5.23
N ILE A 142 2.34 17.33 -5.80
CA ILE A 142 1.10 17.14 -5.05
C ILE A 142 1.23 15.82 -4.29
N THR A 143 1.20 15.87 -2.96
CA THR A 143 1.53 14.73 -2.10
C THR A 143 0.55 13.56 -2.24
N THR A 144 -0.67 13.81 -2.72
CA THR A 144 -1.65 12.78 -3.06
C THR A 144 -1.38 12.09 -4.41
N ASN A 145 -0.46 12.62 -5.23
CA ASN A 145 -0.14 12.09 -6.56
C ASN A 145 1.28 11.50 -6.65
N ILE A 146 1.90 11.10 -5.53
CA ILE A 146 3.26 10.54 -5.50
C ILE A 146 3.18 9.01 -5.44
N PHE A 147 3.17 8.36 -6.60
CA PHE A 147 2.96 6.92 -6.75
C PHE A 147 4.24 6.19 -7.19
N PHE A 148 4.21 4.86 -7.09
CA PHE A 148 5.18 3.94 -7.72
C PHE A 148 6.65 4.20 -7.34
N ARG A 149 6.93 4.43 -6.06
CA ARG A 149 8.29 4.62 -5.53
C ARG A 149 8.62 3.63 -4.44
N GLN A 150 9.86 3.16 -4.41
CA GLN A 150 10.31 2.27 -3.35
C GLN A 150 11.69 2.66 -2.84
N VAL A 151 11.92 2.46 -1.55
CA VAL A 151 13.27 2.43 -0.95
C VAL A 151 13.37 1.17 -0.10
N ARG A 152 14.40 0.35 -0.35
CA ARG A 152 14.59 -0.88 0.41
C ARG A 152 16.04 -1.24 0.67
N ASN A 153 16.26 -1.91 1.81
CA ASN A 153 17.55 -2.47 2.23
C ASN A 153 18.64 -1.42 2.52
N PHE A 154 18.36 -0.43 3.36
CA PHE A 154 19.34 0.59 3.73
C PHE A 154 19.56 0.69 5.24
N VAL A 155 20.74 1.16 5.61
CA VAL A 155 20.95 1.85 6.89
C VAL A 155 21.04 3.34 6.59
N ILE A 156 20.19 4.16 7.22
CA ILE A 156 20.19 5.62 7.12
C ILE A 156 20.78 6.16 8.43
N ASP A 157 21.93 6.80 8.35
CA ASP A 157 22.75 7.14 9.50
C ASP A 157 23.02 8.65 9.59
N THR A 158 22.46 9.26 10.63
CA THR A 158 22.60 10.69 10.92
C THR A 158 23.60 10.98 12.04
N THR A 159 24.28 9.97 12.61
CA THR A 159 25.02 10.11 13.88
C THR A 159 26.26 11.00 13.78
N ASN A 160 26.70 11.34 12.56
CA ASN A 160 27.78 12.31 12.34
C ASN A 160 27.32 13.76 12.47
N ILE A 161 26.01 14.02 12.35
CA ILE A 161 25.45 15.35 12.59
C ILE A 161 25.36 15.54 14.12
N PRO A 162 25.81 16.68 14.67
CA PRO A 162 25.73 16.93 16.11
C PRO A 162 24.30 16.79 16.65
N PRO A 163 24.06 16.13 17.81
CA PRO A 163 22.72 15.80 18.27
C PRO A 163 21.75 16.98 18.38
N ALA A 164 22.26 18.14 18.81
CA ALA A 164 21.48 19.38 18.96
C ALA A 164 21.24 20.13 17.62
N LYS A 165 21.82 19.67 16.50
CA LYS A 165 21.54 20.22 15.16
C LYS A 165 20.39 19.41 14.54
N PRO A 166 19.32 20.07 14.02
CA PRO A 166 18.24 19.37 13.33
C PRO A 166 18.76 18.51 12.17
N ALA A 167 18.25 17.28 12.09
CA ALA A 167 18.53 16.35 11.01
C ALA A 167 17.36 15.39 10.84
N THR A 168 17.05 15.06 9.59
CA THR A 168 16.02 14.07 9.24
C THR A 168 16.68 12.95 8.47
N GLY A 169 16.44 11.69 8.85
CA GLY A 169 16.89 10.54 8.06
C GLY A 169 16.21 10.52 6.69
N MET A 170 14.89 10.56 6.67
CA MET A 170 14.12 10.47 5.43
C MET A 170 12.86 11.35 5.46
N HIS A 171 12.66 12.10 4.38
CA HIS A 171 11.42 12.83 4.09
C HIS A 171 10.64 12.06 3.03
N TRP A 172 9.43 11.60 3.37
CA TRP A 172 8.69 10.66 2.52
C TRP A 172 7.18 10.90 2.40
N PRO A 173 6.74 12.11 2.03
CA PRO A 173 5.36 12.31 1.58
C PRO A 173 5.11 11.42 0.36
N SER A 174 4.08 10.60 0.45
CA SER A 174 3.83 9.51 -0.48
C SER A 174 2.35 9.14 -0.55
N SER A 175 1.99 8.50 -1.65
CA SER A 175 0.67 7.95 -1.90
C SER A 175 0.69 6.42 -2.12
N GLN A 176 -0.35 5.86 -2.72
CA GLN A 176 -0.48 4.44 -3.06
C GLN A 176 0.67 3.93 -3.96
N ALA A 177 0.88 2.61 -3.95
CA ALA A 177 1.95 1.91 -4.66
C ALA A 177 3.36 2.43 -4.32
N THR A 178 3.54 2.94 -3.11
CA THR A 178 4.84 3.26 -2.53
C THR A 178 5.19 2.33 -1.38
N SER A 179 6.48 2.07 -1.17
CA SER A 179 6.92 1.24 -0.05
C SER A 179 8.28 1.61 0.51
N LEU A 180 8.41 1.58 1.84
CA LEU A 180 9.69 1.47 2.54
C LEU A 180 9.83 0.08 3.13
N ILE A 181 10.93 -0.61 2.85
CA ILE A 181 11.12 -2.03 3.25
C ILE A 181 12.53 -2.26 3.79
N ASN A 182 12.66 -2.88 4.96
CA ASN A 182 13.97 -3.31 5.50
C ASN A 182 14.98 -2.15 5.66
N ILE A 183 14.54 -1.03 6.24
CA ILE A 183 15.39 0.15 6.50
C ILE A 183 15.66 0.32 7.99
N GLU A 184 16.91 0.57 8.34
CA GLU A 184 17.32 0.92 9.69
C GLU A 184 17.75 2.39 9.78
N PHE A 185 17.22 3.11 10.76
CA PHE A 185 17.54 4.51 11.04
C PHE A 185 18.41 4.60 12.29
N ASN A 186 19.63 5.10 12.14
CA ASN A 186 20.57 5.30 13.23
C ASN A 186 20.74 6.79 13.53
N MET A 187 20.37 7.16 14.75
CA MET A 187 20.37 8.53 15.24
C MET A 187 21.06 8.60 16.62
N PRO A 188 21.57 9.77 17.03
CA PRO A 188 22.06 9.97 18.39
C PRO A 188 20.96 9.69 19.43
N ALA A 189 21.33 9.22 20.62
CA ALA A 189 20.40 8.91 21.73
C ALA A 189 20.69 9.77 22.98
N THR A 190 21.27 10.96 22.80
CA THR A 190 21.60 11.88 23.90
C THR A 190 20.38 12.72 24.31
N ASP A 191 20.39 13.25 25.53
CA ASP A 191 19.27 14.06 26.04
C ASP A 191 19.01 15.34 25.25
N ASP A 192 20.00 15.87 24.51
CA ASP A 192 19.90 17.05 23.66
C ASP A 192 19.55 16.74 22.19
N VAL A 193 19.36 15.47 21.83
CA VAL A 193 19.08 15.09 20.44
C VAL A 193 17.77 15.71 19.94
N VAL A 194 17.79 16.22 18.70
CA VAL A 194 16.63 16.76 17.96
C VAL A 194 16.41 16.07 16.60
N HIS A 195 17.11 14.97 16.33
CA HIS A 195 17.01 14.24 15.06
C HIS A 195 15.67 13.51 14.92
N VAL A 196 15.19 13.40 13.68
CA VAL A 196 13.98 12.68 13.27
C VAL A 196 14.37 11.55 12.32
N GLY A 197 13.87 10.33 12.53
CA GLY A 197 14.17 9.22 11.63
C GLY A 197 13.43 9.35 10.30
N LEU A 198 12.11 9.27 10.37
CA LEU A 198 11.19 9.40 9.24
C LEU A 198 10.24 10.59 9.44
N PHE A 199 10.16 11.48 8.47
CA PHE A 199 9.23 12.60 8.45
C PHE A 199 8.27 12.51 7.26
N ILE A 200 6.98 12.57 7.55
CA ILE A 200 5.89 12.63 6.58
C ILE A 200 4.91 13.67 7.11
N GLU A 201 4.70 14.74 6.35
CA GLU A 201 3.79 15.83 6.68
C GLU A 201 2.41 15.65 6.04
N ASN A 202 2.34 15.04 4.84
CA ASN A 202 1.08 14.82 4.11
C ASN A 202 1.22 13.69 3.06
N GLY A 203 0.10 13.27 2.48
CA GLY A 203 -0.01 12.33 1.35
C GLY A 203 -1.30 11.49 1.40
N SER A 204 -1.42 10.51 0.51
CA SER A 204 -2.50 9.49 0.50
C SER A 204 -1.89 8.08 0.55
N GLY A 205 -1.15 7.86 1.62
CA GLY A 205 -0.17 6.82 1.81
C GLY A 205 -0.73 5.41 1.74
N GLY A 206 0.19 4.52 1.40
CA GLY A 206 -0.02 3.09 1.24
C GLY A 206 0.60 2.29 2.38
N PHE A 207 1.78 1.71 2.11
CA PHE A 207 2.32 0.62 2.92
C PHE A 207 3.82 0.76 3.20
N MET A 208 4.25 0.41 4.41
CA MET A 208 5.66 0.25 4.76
C MET A 208 5.83 -0.96 5.65
N SER A 209 7.00 -1.59 5.58
CA SER A 209 7.31 -2.72 6.44
C SER A 209 8.76 -2.83 6.87
N ASP A 210 8.97 -3.54 7.98
CA ASP A 210 10.29 -4.01 8.41
C ASP A 210 11.27 -2.84 8.66
N LEU A 211 10.80 -1.78 9.35
CA LEU A 211 11.61 -0.61 9.65
C LEU A 211 12.10 -0.63 11.10
N THR A 212 13.36 -0.27 11.32
CA THR A 212 13.99 -0.20 12.65
C THR A 212 14.52 1.20 12.92
N PHE A 213 14.25 1.77 14.09
CA PHE A 213 14.67 3.10 14.50
C PHE A 213 15.45 3.01 15.80
N ASN A 214 16.68 3.55 15.82
CA ASN A 214 17.57 3.55 16.96
C ASN A 214 17.93 4.99 17.35
N GLY A 215 17.55 5.42 18.56
CA GLY A 215 17.76 6.78 19.05
C GLY A 215 16.80 7.80 18.46
N GLY A 216 17.18 9.08 18.50
CA GLY A 216 16.43 10.20 17.94
C GLY A 216 15.45 10.85 18.93
N ALA A 217 15.08 12.10 18.61
CA ALA A 217 14.03 12.80 19.33
C ALA A 217 12.66 12.22 18.98
N SER A 218 12.44 11.98 17.69
CA SER A 218 11.37 11.10 17.22
C SER A 218 11.92 10.02 16.30
N GLY A 219 11.43 8.79 16.49
CA GLY A 219 11.65 7.72 15.51
C GLY A 219 10.98 8.09 14.19
N ALA A 220 9.67 8.36 14.25
CA ALA A 220 8.89 8.83 13.11
C ALA A 220 7.93 9.95 13.51
N SER A 221 7.75 10.93 12.63
CA SER A 221 6.76 12.01 12.73
C SER A 221 5.89 11.99 11.49
N LEU A 222 4.60 11.68 11.65
CA LEU A 222 3.74 11.15 10.58
C LEU A 222 2.41 11.90 10.48
N GLY A 223 2.12 12.45 9.31
CA GLY A 223 0.87 13.08 8.92
C GLY A 223 0.50 12.62 7.51
N ASN A 224 -0.66 11.98 7.36
CA ASN A 224 -1.13 11.44 6.09
C ASN A 224 -2.62 11.09 6.20
N GLN A 225 -3.35 11.04 5.09
CA GLN A 225 -4.75 10.58 5.09
C GLN A 225 -4.88 9.22 5.77
N GLN A 226 -4.10 8.24 5.30
CA GLN A 226 -4.13 6.89 5.81
C GLN A 226 -2.80 6.16 5.63
N TYR A 227 -2.59 5.08 6.39
CA TYR A 227 -1.43 4.22 6.21
C TYR A 227 -1.57 2.85 6.88
N THR A 228 -0.91 1.84 6.30
CA THR A 228 -0.64 0.56 6.97
C THR A 228 0.86 0.38 7.22
N MET A 229 1.22 0.21 8.48
CA MET A 229 2.60 0.06 8.93
C MET A 229 2.80 -1.31 9.55
N LYS A 230 3.66 -2.15 8.95
CA LYS A 230 3.88 -3.53 9.39
C LYS A 230 5.29 -3.76 9.95
N ASN A 231 5.42 -4.38 11.11
CA ASN A 231 6.70 -4.80 11.69
C ASN A 231 7.71 -3.64 11.87
N PHE A 232 7.28 -2.58 12.56
CA PHE A 232 8.16 -1.46 12.93
C PHE A 232 8.76 -1.69 14.30
N THR A 233 10.05 -1.38 14.47
CA THR A 233 10.76 -1.47 15.75
C THR A 233 11.38 -0.13 16.12
N PHE A 234 11.10 0.36 17.32
CA PHE A 234 11.67 1.60 17.87
C PHE A 234 12.47 1.30 19.13
N ASN A 235 13.71 1.75 19.19
CA ASN A 235 14.63 1.50 20.30
C ASN A 235 15.24 2.81 20.80
N ASN A 236 15.04 3.11 22.07
CA ASN A 236 15.70 4.25 22.75
C ASN A 236 15.40 5.61 22.12
N CYS A 237 14.23 5.77 21.49
CA CYS A 237 13.74 7.08 21.04
C CYS A 237 13.19 7.86 22.24
N LYS A 238 13.24 9.20 22.23
CA LYS A 238 12.46 9.97 23.21
C LYS A 238 10.97 9.70 22.98
N THR A 239 10.49 9.98 21.78
CA THR A 239 9.17 9.55 21.31
C THR A 239 9.35 8.58 20.15
N ALA A 240 8.78 7.38 20.20
CA ALA A 240 8.88 6.46 19.06
C ALA A 240 8.13 7.03 17.84
N ILE A 241 6.88 7.41 18.03
CA ILE A 241 5.99 7.90 16.95
C ILE A 241 5.30 9.18 17.41
N ILE A 242 5.39 10.23 16.61
CA ILE A 242 4.53 11.41 16.68
C ILE A 242 3.52 11.30 15.54
N GLN A 243 2.24 11.13 15.84
CA GLN A 243 1.17 11.24 14.86
C GLN A 243 0.72 12.70 14.80
N ILE A 244 1.02 13.37 13.69
CA ILE A 244 0.74 14.79 13.45
C ILE A 244 -0.75 14.99 13.14
N TRP A 245 -1.27 14.20 12.20
CA TRP A 245 -2.69 14.16 11.80
C TRP A 245 -2.96 12.87 11.02
N ASN A 246 -4.23 12.45 10.91
CA ASN A 246 -4.69 11.44 9.95
C ASN A 246 -6.22 11.39 9.85
N TRP A 247 -6.73 10.55 8.94
CA TRP A 247 -8.13 10.10 8.93
C TRP A 247 -8.31 8.71 9.54
N GLY A 248 -7.30 7.84 9.41
CA GLY A 248 -7.21 6.55 10.09
C GLY A 248 -5.87 5.87 9.80
N TRP A 249 -5.39 5.00 10.69
CA TRP A 249 -4.04 4.41 10.57
C TRP A 249 -3.96 3.05 11.23
N THR A 250 -3.27 2.09 10.63
CA THR A 250 -3.09 0.76 11.22
C THR A 250 -1.63 0.39 11.39
N TRP A 251 -1.29 -0.04 12.61
CA TRP A 251 -0.01 -0.63 12.99
C TRP A 251 -0.18 -2.13 13.24
N LEU A 252 0.49 -2.96 12.45
CA LEU A 252 0.50 -4.41 12.57
C LEU A 252 1.90 -4.87 12.99
N GLY A 253 2.03 -5.51 14.16
CA GLY A 253 3.34 -6.02 14.61
C GLY A 253 4.32 -4.96 15.11
N LEU A 254 3.85 -3.85 15.69
CA LEU A 254 4.70 -2.78 16.21
C LEU A 254 5.49 -3.23 17.45
N SER A 255 6.77 -2.87 17.56
CA SER A 255 7.61 -3.08 18.75
C SER A 255 8.22 -1.76 19.23
N ILE A 256 7.91 -1.33 20.44
CA ILE A 256 8.49 -0.14 21.07
C ILE A 256 9.29 -0.57 22.29
N ASN A 257 10.57 -0.21 22.35
CA ASN A 257 11.50 -0.62 23.39
C ASN A 257 12.27 0.58 23.97
N ASN A 258 12.20 0.74 25.28
CA ASN A 258 12.99 1.70 26.05
C ASN A 258 12.78 3.17 25.60
N CYS A 259 11.55 3.53 25.22
CA CYS A 259 11.24 4.91 24.84
C CYS A 259 10.66 5.70 26.02
N GLU A 260 10.70 7.03 25.98
CA GLU A 260 9.94 7.82 26.97
C GLU A 260 8.44 7.72 26.68
N THR A 261 8.08 7.99 25.43
CA THR A 261 6.72 7.88 24.89
C THR A 261 6.72 6.92 23.70
N GLY A 262 5.76 6.01 23.64
CA GLY A 262 5.54 5.17 22.47
C GLY A 262 4.92 5.97 21.33
N ILE A 263 3.60 6.10 21.32
CA ILE A 263 2.88 6.90 20.33
C ILE A 263 2.35 8.17 21.00
N ASP A 264 2.72 9.33 20.47
CA ASP A 264 2.07 10.59 20.79
C ASP A 264 1.10 10.95 19.67
N MET A 265 -0.20 10.85 19.96
CA MET A 265 -1.30 11.29 19.10
C MET A 265 -2.10 12.44 19.74
N SER A 266 -1.47 13.16 20.68
CA SER A 266 -2.06 14.32 21.33
C SER A 266 -1.71 15.64 20.65
N GLY A 267 -0.72 15.62 19.76
CA GLY A 267 -0.28 16.77 18.99
C GLY A 267 -1.24 17.15 17.86
N GLY A 268 -1.17 18.41 17.45
CA GLY A 268 -1.99 18.98 16.38
C GLY A 268 -3.34 19.45 16.89
N HIS A 269 -3.52 20.77 16.91
CA HIS A 269 -4.82 21.39 17.14
C HIS A 269 -5.07 22.50 16.12
N ASP A 270 -6.29 22.54 15.58
CA ASP A 270 -6.83 23.74 14.95
C ASP A 270 -7.86 24.36 15.91
N GLY A 271 -7.41 25.37 16.67
CA GLY A 271 -8.14 25.85 17.84
C GLY A 271 -8.27 24.77 18.91
N ASP A 272 -9.49 24.37 19.23
CA ASP A 272 -9.78 23.26 20.17
C ASP A 272 -9.89 21.90 19.45
N SER A 273 -9.82 21.86 18.11
CA SER A 273 -10.08 20.65 17.33
C SER A 273 -8.85 19.74 17.25
N LEU A 274 -9.03 18.45 17.52
CA LEU A 274 -7.98 17.44 17.30
C LEU A 274 -7.72 17.24 15.79
N LEU A 275 -6.47 16.99 15.41
CA LEU A 275 -6.08 16.70 14.02
C LEU A 275 -5.85 15.21 13.73
N VAL A 276 -5.72 14.37 14.76
CA VAL A 276 -5.63 12.92 14.59
C VAL A 276 -7.02 12.28 14.60
N GLY A 277 -7.38 11.60 13.52
CA GLY A 277 -8.65 10.88 13.38
C GLY A 277 -8.70 9.66 14.29
N SER A 278 -7.85 8.68 14.01
CA SER A 278 -7.85 7.39 14.71
C SER A 278 -6.58 6.59 14.48
N LEU A 279 -6.33 5.62 15.38
CA LEU A 279 -5.23 4.66 15.28
C LEU A 279 -5.71 3.26 15.69
N THR A 280 -5.28 2.25 14.94
CA THR A 280 -5.39 0.83 15.29
C THR A 280 -4.01 0.22 15.53
N VAL A 281 -3.81 -0.44 16.67
CA VAL A 281 -2.56 -1.14 17.02
C VAL A 281 -2.85 -2.61 17.30
N LEU A 282 -2.28 -3.46 16.45
CA LEU A 282 -2.59 -4.88 16.36
C LEU A 282 -1.32 -5.74 16.50
N ASP A 283 -1.38 -6.81 17.27
CA ASP A 283 -0.32 -7.83 17.38
C ASP A 283 1.06 -7.27 17.77
N SER A 284 1.05 -6.30 18.67
CA SER A 284 2.18 -5.40 18.94
C SER A 284 2.76 -5.58 20.34
N SER A 285 3.89 -4.93 20.64
CA SER A 285 4.47 -4.92 21.98
C SER A 285 5.08 -3.57 22.36
N ILE A 286 4.96 -3.20 23.64
CA ILE A 286 5.55 -2.00 24.24
C ILE A 286 6.30 -2.39 25.51
N LYS A 287 7.58 -2.05 25.60
CA LYS A 287 8.49 -2.52 26.66
C LYS A 287 9.35 -1.41 27.24
N ASN A 288 9.43 -1.35 28.57
CA ASN A 288 10.24 -0.40 29.34
C ASN A 288 10.00 1.06 28.91
N THR A 289 8.74 1.41 28.68
CA THR A 289 8.32 2.72 28.16
C THR A 289 7.44 3.40 29.19
N LYS A 290 7.68 4.69 29.50
CA LYS A 290 6.89 5.38 30.53
C LYS A 290 5.43 5.51 30.11
N ARG A 291 5.17 6.04 28.91
CA ARG A 291 3.82 6.21 28.35
C ARG A 291 3.70 5.44 27.04
N GLY A 292 2.81 4.44 27.00
CA GLY A 292 2.55 3.65 25.79
C GLY A 292 1.97 4.52 24.67
N ILE A 293 0.75 5.02 24.86
CA ILE A 293 0.07 5.94 23.94
C ILE A 293 -0.37 7.19 24.70
N VAL A 294 -0.13 8.38 24.15
CA VAL A 294 -0.62 9.66 24.67
C VAL A 294 -1.67 10.22 23.72
N THR A 295 -2.85 10.54 24.24
CA THR A 295 -3.99 11.03 23.45
C THR A 295 -4.51 12.37 23.96
N GLY A 296 -4.97 13.22 23.03
CA GLY A 296 -5.69 14.46 23.31
C GLY A 296 -7.21 14.28 23.45
N ARG A 297 -7.74 13.04 23.28
CA ARG A 297 -9.17 12.77 23.38
C ARG A 297 -9.70 12.92 24.81
N THR A 298 -10.79 13.66 24.94
CA THR A 298 -11.59 13.83 26.15
C THR A 298 -13.06 13.52 25.85
N ALA A 299 -13.91 13.51 26.89
CA ALA A 299 -15.35 13.36 26.72
C ALA A 299 -16.01 14.52 25.95
N THR A 300 -15.34 15.66 25.82
CA THR A 300 -15.83 16.88 25.15
C THR A 300 -14.95 17.28 23.96
N SER A 301 -14.15 16.35 23.42
CA SER A 301 -13.30 16.63 22.27
C SER A 301 -14.12 17.05 21.06
N VAL A 302 -13.56 17.98 20.29
CA VAL A 302 -14.09 18.40 19.00
C VAL A 302 -13.11 17.93 17.93
N PRO A 303 -13.57 17.30 16.84
CA PRO A 303 -14.89 16.67 16.67
C PRO A 303 -15.11 15.46 17.61
N PRO A 304 -16.37 15.07 17.92
CA PRO A 304 -16.67 14.06 18.94
C PRO A 304 -16.07 12.67 18.69
N ALA A 305 -15.82 12.28 17.43
CA ALA A 305 -15.22 10.99 17.09
C ALA A 305 -13.68 11.02 16.99
N ALA A 306 -13.04 12.19 17.10
CA ALA A 306 -11.60 12.34 16.90
C ALA A 306 -10.72 11.74 18.01
N GLY A 307 -9.49 11.36 17.66
CA GLY A 307 -8.56 10.69 18.56
C GLY A 307 -9.00 9.30 18.98
N GLY A 308 -9.68 8.56 18.11
CA GLY A 308 -10.10 7.19 18.37
C GLY A 308 -8.91 6.21 18.45
N ILE A 309 -9.04 5.16 19.27
CA ILE A 309 -7.98 4.14 19.43
C ILE A 309 -8.63 2.76 19.44
N MET A 310 -8.04 1.82 18.72
CA MET A 310 -8.30 0.39 18.85
C MET A 310 -7.00 -0.36 19.14
N LEU A 311 -6.99 -1.17 20.20
CA LEU A 311 -5.88 -2.03 20.60
C LEU A 311 -6.36 -3.48 20.63
N GLU A 312 -5.64 -4.39 19.99
CA GLU A 312 -5.89 -5.82 20.14
C GLU A 312 -4.59 -6.61 20.10
N ASN A 313 -4.46 -7.57 21.01
CA ASN A 313 -3.27 -8.42 21.13
C ASN A 313 -1.96 -7.61 21.33
N VAL A 314 -1.95 -6.72 22.32
CA VAL A 314 -0.79 -5.85 22.62
C VAL A 314 -0.11 -6.26 23.92
N ASP A 315 1.14 -6.69 23.82
CA ASP A 315 1.96 -7.11 24.97
C ASP A 315 2.66 -5.92 25.63
N LEU A 316 2.44 -5.73 26.92
CA LEU A 316 3.12 -4.73 27.75
C LEU A 316 4.14 -5.40 28.66
N LYS A 317 5.32 -4.81 28.79
CA LYS A 317 6.33 -5.19 29.78
C LYS A 317 6.96 -3.96 30.41
N ASN A 318 6.78 -3.75 31.70
CA ASN A 318 7.30 -2.59 32.43
C ASN A 318 6.90 -1.25 31.76
N VAL A 319 5.61 -1.11 31.43
CA VAL A 319 5.06 0.14 30.90
C VAL A 319 4.32 0.86 32.01
N ASP A 320 4.65 2.09 32.37
CA ASP A 320 4.02 2.74 33.53
C ASP A 320 2.52 3.00 33.27
N VAL A 321 2.21 3.59 32.11
CA VAL A 321 0.85 3.86 31.66
C VAL A 321 0.67 3.38 30.23
N ALA A 322 -0.32 2.52 29.97
CA ALA A 322 -0.58 2.00 28.62
C ALA A 322 -1.19 3.06 27.71
N VAL A 323 -2.22 3.77 28.20
CA VAL A 323 -2.82 4.92 27.53
C VAL A 323 -2.94 6.06 28.53
N ALA A 324 -2.36 7.20 28.21
CA ALA A 324 -2.35 8.42 29.00
C ALA A 324 -3.05 9.55 28.25
N HIS A 325 -3.68 10.45 29.00
CA HIS A 325 -4.10 11.74 28.47
C HIS A 325 -2.91 12.70 28.41
N ALA A 326 -2.97 13.72 27.53
CA ALA A 326 -1.93 14.73 27.37
C ALA A 326 -1.53 15.46 28.67
N ASN A 327 -2.49 15.63 29.60
CA ASN A 327 -2.25 16.23 30.93
C ASN A 327 -1.60 15.27 31.96
N GLY A 328 -1.21 14.06 31.55
CA GLY A 328 -0.57 13.04 32.40
C GLY A 328 -1.53 12.10 33.13
N GLN A 329 -2.85 12.29 33.00
CA GLN A 329 -3.83 11.37 33.60
C GLN A 329 -3.76 9.98 32.95
N THR A 330 -3.85 8.93 33.77
CA THR A 330 -3.97 7.55 33.29
C THR A 330 -5.38 7.27 32.77
N ILE A 331 -5.48 6.78 31.54
CA ILE A 331 -6.71 6.28 30.92
C ILE A 331 -6.75 4.75 31.03
N LEU A 332 -5.69 4.08 30.59
CA LEU A 332 -5.52 2.64 30.70
C LEU A 332 -4.22 2.36 31.47
N ALA A 333 -4.34 1.68 32.61
CA ALA A 333 -3.20 1.33 33.43
C ALA A 333 -2.20 0.44 32.66
N GLY A 334 -0.91 0.69 32.87
CA GLY A 334 0.17 -0.11 32.29
C GLY A 334 0.44 -1.42 33.05
N GLY A 335 1.71 -1.78 33.14
CA GLY A 335 2.26 -2.95 33.83
C GLY A 335 2.98 -3.91 32.89
N SER A 336 3.10 -5.15 33.34
CA SER A 336 3.58 -6.29 32.55
C SER A 336 2.41 -7.26 32.34
N LYS A 337 1.65 -7.05 31.26
CA LYS A 337 0.39 -7.74 30.96
C LYS A 337 0.10 -7.72 29.46
N LYS A 338 -0.89 -8.49 29.03
CA LYS A 338 -1.41 -8.46 27.66
C LYS A 338 -2.72 -7.70 27.62
N ILE A 339 -2.84 -6.69 26.75
CA ILE A 339 -4.13 -6.09 26.39
C ILE A 339 -4.75 -7.03 25.35
N ALA A 340 -5.78 -7.76 25.76
CA ALA A 340 -6.50 -8.66 24.85
C ALA A 340 -7.23 -7.85 23.77
N ALA A 341 -8.11 -6.93 24.17
CA ALA A 341 -8.72 -5.93 23.30
C ALA A 341 -9.23 -4.74 24.13
N TRP A 342 -9.01 -3.52 23.64
CA TRP A 342 -9.45 -2.28 24.28
C TRP A 342 -9.67 -1.21 23.21
N GLY A 343 -10.60 -0.28 23.42
CA GLY A 343 -10.74 0.85 22.52
C GLY A 343 -11.36 2.09 23.15
N GLN A 344 -11.28 3.20 22.41
CA GLN A 344 -11.98 4.44 22.70
C GLN A 344 -12.53 5.09 21.42
N GLY A 345 -13.73 5.64 21.48
CA GLY A 345 -14.38 6.29 20.35
C GLY A 345 -15.87 5.97 20.26
N HIS A 346 -16.42 5.96 19.05
CA HIS A 346 -17.80 5.54 18.80
C HIS A 346 -17.85 4.05 18.45
N ARG A 347 -18.84 3.33 19.01
CA ARG A 347 -19.13 1.94 18.66
C ARG A 347 -20.59 1.68 18.30
N TYR A 348 -20.78 0.60 17.57
CA TYR A 348 -22.02 0.02 17.08
C TYR A 348 -21.98 -1.50 17.27
N THR A 349 -22.87 -2.05 18.11
CA THR A 349 -22.88 -3.50 18.41
C THR A 349 -24.30 -4.07 18.48
N PRO A 350 -25.03 -4.19 17.35
CA PRO A 350 -24.77 -3.55 16.06
C PRO A 350 -25.34 -2.11 15.98
N ASP A 351 -26.09 -1.69 17.01
CA ASP A 351 -26.71 -0.36 17.09
C ASP A 351 -25.79 0.64 17.83
N GLY A 352 -25.95 1.93 17.52
CA GLY A 352 -25.12 3.01 18.06
C GLY A 352 -25.58 4.41 17.58
N PRO A 353 -24.74 5.45 17.74
CA PRO A 353 -23.40 5.39 18.33
C PRO A 353 -23.46 5.26 19.85
N GLN A 354 -22.52 4.52 20.43
CA GLN A 354 -22.18 4.63 21.85
C GLN A 354 -20.76 5.16 21.97
N VAL A 355 -20.56 6.20 22.79
CA VAL A 355 -19.20 6.61 23.19
C VAL A 355 -18.68 5.60 24.20
N PHE A 356 -17.49 5.04 23.95
CA PHE A 356 -16.85 4.10 24.86
C PHE A 356 -15.36 4.41 25.06
N GLN A 357 -14.83 3.95 26.18
CA GLN A 357 -13.41 3.95 26.53
C GLN A 357 -13.19 2.80 27.54
N SER A 358 -13.04 1.58 27.05
CA SER A 358 -13.05 0.39 27.90
C SER A 358 -12.44 -0.83 27.21
N ASP A 359 -12.20 -1.89 28.00
CA ASP A 359 -11.97 -3.22 27.46
C ASP A 359 -13.17 -3.66 26.60
N ILE A 360 -12.90 -4.46 25.57
CA ILE A 360 -13.90 -5.10 24.74
C ILE A 360 -13.62 -6.60 24.65
N THR A 361 -14.60 -7.37 24.18
CA THR A 361 -14.33 -8.78 23.86
C THR A 361 -13.41 -8.85 22.64
N PRO A 362 -12.26 -9.55 22.71
CA PRO A 362 -11.38 -9.73 21.55
C PRO A 362 -12.07 -10.52 20.46
N ASN A 363 -11.64 -10.32 19.21
CA ASN A 363 -12.19 -11.01 18.07
C ASN A 363 -11.91 -12.52 18.19
N LYS A 364 -12.89 -13.34 17.83
CA LYS A 364 -12.69 -14.78 17.63
C LYS A 364 -12.05 -14.97 16.26
N ARG A 365 -10.74 -14.77 16.19
CA ARG A 365 -9.97 -14.82 14.93
C ARG A 365 -9.95 -16.23 14.36
N ALA A 366 -10.12 -16.33 13.04
CA ALA A 366 -10.09 -17.62 12.36
C ALA A 366 -8.66 -18.18 12.29
N ALA A 367 -8.46 -19.42 12.73
CA ALA A 367 -7.13 -20.05 12.76
C ALA A 367 -6.42 -20.09 11.39
N ALA A 368 -7.17 -20.09 10.28
CA ALA A 368 -6.63 -20.05 8.93
C ALA A 368 -5.91 -18.72 8.58
N LEU A 369 -6.07 -17.68 9.41
CA LEU A 369 -5.47 -16.35 9.23
C LEU A 369 -4.26 -16.12 10.14
N LEU A 370 -3.92 -17.07 11.01
CA LEU A 370 -3.00 -16.86 12.12
C LEU A 370 -1.68 -17.62 11.94
N ASP A 371 -0.60 -17.00 12.41
CA ASP A 371 0.64 -17.65 12.81
C ASP A 371 0.77 -17.57 14.35
N GLY A 372 0.44 -18.69 15.02
CA GLY A 372 0.27 -18.70 16.46
C GLY A 372 -0.94 -17.88 16.92
N ASP A 373 -0.71 -16.86 17.73
CA ASP A 373 -1.74 -15.93 18.23
C ASP A 373 -1.78 -14.59 17.48
N ARG A 374 -0.97 -14.44 16.42
CA ARG A 374 -0.88 -13.24 15.57
C ARG A 374 -1.39 -13.53 14.17
N TYR A 375 -1.81 -12.51 13.43
CA TYR A 375 -2.09 -12.65 12.01
C TYR A 375 -0.83 -13.02 11.23
N TYR A 376 -0.98 -13.89 10.23
CA TYR A 376 0.09 -14.22 9.30
C TYR A 376 0.43 -12.97 8.47
N ALA A 377 1.66 -12.46 8.60
CA ALA A 377 2.08 -11.20 8.02
C ALA A 377 3.55 -11.26 7.52
N PRO A 378 3.85 -12.10 6.51
CA PRO A 378 5.21 -12.30 6.00
C PRO A 378 5.76 -11.05 5.30
N SER A 379 7.08 -10.85 5.36
CA SER A 379 7.78 -9.84 4.55
C SER A 379 7.73 -10.16 3.06
N LYS A 380 7.86 -9.13 2.22
CA LYS A 380 8.02 -9.27 0.76
C LYS A 380 9.26 -10.13 0.45
N PRO A 381 9.13 -11.20 -0.35
CA PRO A 381 10.29 -11.99 -0.76
C PRO A 381 11.19 -11.16 -1.70
N GLN A 382 12.49 -11.11 -1.38
CA GLN A 382 13.49 -10.51 -2.27
C GLN A 382 14.43 -11.54 -2.90
N TYR A 383 14.30 -12.81 -2.49
CA TYR A 383 15.07 -13.95 -3.01
C TYR A 383 16.58 -13.83 -2.76
N GLU A 384 16.96 -13.31 -1.59
CA GLU A 384 18.34 -13.02 -1.17
C GLU A 384 19.28 -14.24 -1.23
N THR A 385 18.72 -15.44 -1.14
CA THR A 385 19.49 -16.70 -1.16
C THR A 385 19.66 -17.31 -2.56
N LEU A 386 19.02 -16.73 -3.58
CA LEU A 386 19.11 -17.19 -4.96
C LEU A 386 20.24 -16.47 -5.71
N SER A 387 20.77 -17.13 -6.73
CA SER A 387 21.70 -16.52 -7.69
C SER A 387 20.97 -16.02 -8.93
N ALA A 388 21.59 -15.16 -9.74
CA ALA A 388 21.03 -14.73 -11.03
C ALA A 388 20.65 -15.90 -11.95
N SER A 389 21.36 -17.04 -11.85
CA SER A 389 21.06 -18.24 -12.66
C SER A 389 19.76 -18.96 -12.27
N ASP A 390 19.20 -18.65 -11.11
CA ASP A 390 17.91 -19.15 -10.63
C ASP A 390 16.72 -18.37 -11.21
N PHE A 391 17.00 -17.35 -12.03
CA PHE A 391 16.00 -16.53 -12.72
C PHE A 391 16.00 -16.84 -14.22
N LEU A 392 14.82 -16.71 -14.84
CA LEU A 392 14.65 -16.73 -16.29
C LEU A 392 14.09 -15.38 -16.73
N SER A 393 14.75 -14.72 -17.69
CA SER A 393 14.35 -13.40 -18.19
C SER A 393 13.26 -13.49 -19.26
N ALA A 394 12.31 -12.55 -19.23
CA ALA A 394 11.30 -12.37 -20.28
C ALA A 394 11.92 -12.01 -21.63
N ARG A 395 12.96 -11.18 -21.63
CA ARG A 395 13.67 -10.79 -22.85
C ARG A 395 14.41 -11.98 -23.47
N ASP A 396 15.07 -12.80 -22.63
CA ASP A 396 15.73 -14.01 -23.10
C ASP A 396 14.73 -15.10 -23.56
N ALA A 397 13.51 -15.10 -23.02
CA ALA A 397 12.39 -15.91 -23.51
C ALA A 397 11.73 -15.37 -24.81
N GLY A 398 12.19 -14.21 -25.31
CA GLY A 398 11.78 -13.63 -26.59
C GLY A 398 10.73 -12.52 -26.51
N ALA A 399 10.26 -12.16 -25.32
CA ALA A 399 9.27 -11.10 -25.14
C ALA A 399 9.88 -9.71 -25.41
N LYS A 400 9.17 -8.84 -26.13
CA LYS A 400 9.65 -7.52 -26.55
C LYS A 400 9.37 -6.43 -25.53
N GLY A 401 8.21 -6.46 -24.88
CA GLY A 401 7.80 -5.46 -23.90
C GLY A 401 7.79 -4.03 -24.43
N ASP A 402 7.51 -3.86 -25.73
CA ASP A 402 7.57 -2.58 -26.45
C ASP A 402 6.22 -1.84 -26.50
N GLY A 403 5.18 -2.37 -25.84
CA GLY A 403 3.82 -1.83 -25.82
C GLY A 403 2.99 -2.12 -27.07
N VAL A 404 3.52 -2.89 -28.03
CA VAL A 404 2.86 -3.16 -29.32
C VAL A 404 2.87 -4.64 -29.69
N THR A 405 4.03 -5.30 -29.60
CA THR A 405 4.23 -6.71 -29.98
C THR A 405 3.38 -7.62 -29.10
N ASP A 406 2.73 -8.61 -29.71
CA ASP A 406 2.04 -9.66 -28.98
C ASP A 406 3.04 -10.61 -28.31
N ASP A 407 3.22 -10.42 -27.01
CA ASP A 407 4.15 -11.17 -26.17
C ASP A 407 3.50 -12.39 -25.51
N THR A 408 2.25 -12.73 -25.86
CA THR A 408 1.48 -13.81 -25.21
C THR A 408 2.26 -15.12 -25.15
N ALA A 409 2.80 -15.56 -26.28
CA ALA A 409 3.51 -16.84 -26.35
C ALA A 409 4.83 -16.84 -25.56
N ALA A 410 5.57 -15.73 -25.61
CA ALA A 410 6.85 -15.59 -24.93
C ALA A 410 6.67 -15.55 -23.40
N ILE A 411 5.72 -14.75 -22.91
CA ILE A 411 5.38 -14.67 -21.48
C ILE A 411 4.84 -16.01 -20.96
N GLN A 412 3.95 -16.65 -21.72
CA GLN A 412 3.43 -17.98 -21.32
C GLN A 412 4.55 -19.03 -21.25
N SER A 413 5.48 -19.02 -22.20
CA SER A 413 6.64 -19.92 -22.22
C SER A 413 7.56 -19.67 -21.03
N LEU A 414 7.88 -18.40 -20.74
CA LEU A 414 8.67 -18.01 -19.58
C LEU A 414 8.10 -18.60 -18.28
N ILE A 415 6.81 -18.33 -18.01
CA ILE A 415 6.16 -18.74 -16.77
C ILE A 415 6.14 -20.26 -16.63
N ASN A 416 5.83 -20.98 -17.71
CA ASN A 416 5.82 -22.44 -17.71
C ASN A 416 7.21 -23.04 -17.46
N ASN A 417 8.24 -22.49 -18.10
CA ASN A 417 9.62 -22.96 -17.95
C ASN A 417 10.17 -22.65 -16.56
N ALA A 418 9.89 -21.46 -16.02
CA ALA A 418 10.30 -21.08 -14.67
C ALA A 418 9.63 -22.01 -13.63
N ALA A 419 8.31 -22.20 -13.71
CA ALA A 419 7.58 -23.08 -12.81
C ALA A 419 8.10 -24.53 -12.85
N SER A 420 8.22 -25.11 -14.05
CA SER A 420 8.65 -26.51 -14.21
C SER A 420 10.11 -26.77 -13.82
N SER A 421 10.97 -25.76 -13.90
CA SER A 421 12.37 -25.84 -13.46
C SER A 421 12.60 -25.39 -12.02
N GLY A 422 11.54 -24.99 -11.30
CA GLY A 422 11.66 -24.47 -9.94
C GLY A 422 12.44 -23.15 -9.86
N LYS A 423 12.44 -22.35 -10.93
CA LYS A 423 13.10 -21.04 -11.04
C LYS A 423 12.12 -19.89 -10.83
N VAL A 424 12.63 -18.67 -10.79
CA VAL A 424 11.82 -17.44 -10.73
C VAL A 424 11.72 -16.83 -12.13
N ALA A 425 10.51 -16.48 -12.57
CA ALA A 425 10.32 -15.70 -13.78
C ALA A 425 10.62 -14.22 -13.50
N PHE A 426 11.60 -13.66 -14.20
CA PHE A 426 11.97 -12.25 -14.14
C PHE A 426 11.35 -11.51 -15.32
N LEU A 427 10.41 -10.62 -15.03
CA LEU A 427 9.86 -9.71 -16.02
C LEU A 427 10.78 -8.49 -16.08
N ASP A 428 11.72 -8.50 -17.03
CA ASP A 428 12.48 -7.29 -17.38
C ASP A 428 11.51 -6.11 -17.59
N HIS A 429 11.91 -4.89 -17.29
CA HIS A 429 10.96 -3.79 -17.40
C HIS A 429 10.46 -3.64 -18.85
N GLY A 430 9.17 -3.41 -19.01
CA GLY A 430 8.53 -3.16 -20.30
C GLY A 430 7.02 -3.28 -20.25
N LEU A 431 6.39 -3.00 -21.38
CA LEU A 431 4.95 -3.06 -21.58
C LEU A 431 4.60 -4.25 -22.50
N TYR A 432 4.16 -5.34 -21.90
CA TYR A 432 3.92 -6.63 -22.56
C TYR A 432 2.46 -6.76 -23.00
N VAL A 433 2.18 -6.54 -24.29
CA VAL A 433 0.83 -6.75 -24.81
C VAL A 433 0.54 -8.24 -24.90
N VAL A 434 -0.57 -8.68 -24.31
CA VAL A 434 -1.06 -10.05 -24.44
C VAL A 434 -2.45 -10.06 -25.07
N LYS A 435 -2.64 -10.91 -26.08
CA LYS A 435 -3.88 -11.05 -26.85
C LYS A 435 -4.74 -12.24 -26.41
N ASN A 436 -4.29 -13.00 -25.42
CA ASN A 436 -5.02 -14.12 -24.83
C ASN A 436 -4.61 -14.30 -23.36
N THR A 437 -5.37 -15.13 -22.62
CA THR A 437 -5.09 -15.46 -21.22
C THR A 437 -3.68 -16.01 -21.04
N ILE A 438 -2.95 -15.46 -20.08
CA ILE A 438 -1.74 -16.05 -19.52
C ILE A 438 -2.15 -16.97 -18.36
N ASN A 439 -1.89 -18.26 -18.51
CA ASN A 439 -2.14 -19.26 -17.48
C ASN A 439 -0.91 -19.39 -16.59
N VAL A 440 -1.10 -19.27 -15.28
CA VAL A 440 -0.01 -19.33 -14.30
C VAL A 440 -0.15 -20.63 -13.50
N PRO A 441 0.76 -21.60 -13.69
CA PRO A 441 0.74 -22.86 -12.95
C PRO A 441 0.91 -22.66 -11.43
N ALA A 442 0.40 -23.61 -10.65
CA ALA A 442 0.81 -23.74 -9.26
C ALA A 442 2.35 -23.83 -9.13
N GLY A 443 2.90 -23.16 -8.11
CA GLY A 443 4.34 -23.12 -7.83
C GLY A 443 5.11 -21.99 -8.53
N SER A 444 4.45 -21.21 -9.39
CA SER A 444 5.09 -20.06 -10.04
C SER A 444 5.56 -19.00 -9.05
N ARG A 445 6.79 -18.51 -9.27
CA ARG A 445 7.35 -17.33 -8.62
C ARG A 445 7.70 -16.32 -9.71
N ILE A 446 7.19 -15.09 -9.62
CA ILE A 446 7.33 -14.07 -10.66
C ILE A 446 7.70 -12.75 -10.00
N VAL A 447 8.76 -12.11 -10.48
CA VAL A 447 9.18 -10.77 -10.03
C VAL A 447 9.41 -9.85 -11.22
N GLY A 448 9.00 -8.59 -11.13
CA GLY A 448 9.23 -7.59 -12.16
C GLY A 448 10.35 -6.59 -11.83
N GLU A 449 10.97 -6.04 -12.86
CA GLU A 449 11.90 -4.91 -12.76
C GLU A 449 11.12 -3.60 -12.86
N SER A 450 11.10 -2.80 -11.79
CA SER A 450 10.45 -1.48 -11.77
C SER A 450 9.01 -1.49 -12.28
N TYR A 451 8.17 -2.40 -11.77
CA TYR A 451 6.75 -2.48 -12.14
C TYR A 451 6.50 -2.75 -13.64
N ALA A 452 7.14 -3.79 -14.20
CA ALA A 452 6.83 -4.29 -15.54
C ALA A 452 5.31 -4.52 -15.72
N VAL A 453 4.76 -4.26 -16.91
CA VAL A 453 3.30 -4.24 -17.12
C VAL A 453 2.86 -5.30 -18.14
N ILE A 454 1.95 -6.19 -17.74
CA ILE A 454 1.26 -7.12 -18.65
C ILE A 454 -0.09 -6.52 -19.03
N MET A 455 -0.34 -6.27 -20.32
CA MET A 455 -1.50 -5.55 -20.82
C MET A 455 -2.40 -6.45 -21.67
N GLY A 456 -3.57 -6.84 -21.14
CA GLY A 456 -4.60 -7.54 -21.92
C GLY A 456 -5.17 -6.64 -23.01
N SER A 457 -5.24 -7.13 -24.25
CA SER A 457 -5.70 -6.32 -25.39
C SER A 457 -6.37 -7.17 -26.48
N GLY A 458 -7.22 -6.53 -27.28
CA GLY A 458 -7.84 -7.14 -28.46
C GLY A 458 -9.07 -7.98 -28.15
N ALA A 459 -9.58 -8.68 -29.18
CA ALA A 459 -10.91 -9.30 -29.18
C ALA A 459 -11.16 -10.28 -28.02
N ALA A 460 -10.12 -10.95 -27.51
CA ALA A 460 -10.25 -11.87 -26.38
C ALA A 460 -10.76 -11.23 -25.08
N PHE A 461 -10.64 -9.91 -24.95
CA PHE A 461 -10.94 -9.16 -23.74
C PHE A 461 -11.98 -8.05 -23.96
N GLN A 462 -12.68 -8.04 -25.09
CA GLN A 462 -13.63 -6.96 -25.43
C GLN A 462 -15.09 -7.32 -25.13
N ASP A 463 -15.43 -8.60 -25.00
CA ASP A 463 -16.81 -9.03 -24.78
C ASP A 463 -17.16 -9.07 -23.29
N MET A 464 -17.89 -8.06 -22.82
CA MET A 464 -18.40 -7.98 -21.45
C MET A 464 -19.42 -9.08 -21.11
N ASN A 465 -20.06 -9.71 -22.10
CA ASN A 465 -20.98 -10.83 -21.87
C ASN A 465 -20.25 -12.18 -21.78
N ALA A 466 -18.97 -12.22 -22.16
CA ALA A 466 -18.11 -13.39 -22.05
C ALA A 466 -16.74 -12.97 -21.47
N PRO A 467 -16.72 -12.46 -20.23
CA PRO A 467 -15.51 -11.93 -19.63
C PRO A 467 -14.45 -13.01 -19.47
N LYS A 468 -13.18 -12.61 -19.59
CA LYS A 468 -12.04 -13.51 -19.65
C LYS A 468 -10.85 -12.98 -18.87
N ALA A 469 -10.20 -13.88 -18.13
CA ALA A 469 -8.99 -13.59 -17.38
C ALA A 469 -7.82 -13.21 -18.30
N VAL A 470 -7.17 -12.08 -18.05
CA VAL A 470 -5.86 -11.71 -18.62
C VAL A 470 -4.79 -12.57 -17.98
N PHE A 471 -4.79 -12.63 -16.64
CA PHE A 471 -3.85 -13.40 -15.84
C PHE A 471 -4.60 -14.41 -14.98
N LYS A 472 -4.56 -15.69 -15.35
CA LYS A 472 -5.29 -16.77 -14.68
C LYS A 472 -4.36 -17.59 -13.80
N VAL A 473 -4.52 -17.46 -12.48
CA VAL A 473 -3.67 -18.10 -11.47
C VAL A 473 -4.26 -19.43 -11.04
N GLY A 474 -3.66 -20.50 -11.54
CA GLY A 474 -4.13 -21.86 -11.36
C GLY A 474 -5.48 -22.14 -12.02
N SER A 475 -5.96 -23.36 -11.80
CA SER A 475 -7.29 -23.82 -12.20
C SER A 475 -8.18 -24.04 -10.98
N PRO A 476 -9.52 -23.97 -11.11
CA PRO A 476 -10.44 -24.22 -10.00
C PRO A 476 -10.15 -25.57 -9.31
N GLY A 477 -9.92 -25.52 -7.99
CA GLY A 477 -9.62 -26.69 -7.16
C GLY A 477 -8.17 -27.18 -7.23
N GLU A 478 -7.32 -26.56 -8.06
CA GLU A 478 -5.89 -26.86 -8.10
C GLU A 478 -5.23 -26.42 -6.79
N LYS A 479 -4.47 -27.33 -6.18
CA LYS A 479 -3.70 -27.03 -4.97
C LYS A 479 -2.33 -26.52 -5.35
N GLY A 480 -1.86 -25.51 -4.65
CA GLY A 480 -0.55 -24.94 -4.86
C GLY A 480 -0.45 -23.58 -4.24
N ARG A 481 0.66 -22.89 -4.51
CA ARG A 481 0.82 -21.48 -4.16
C ARG A 481 1.58 -20.76 -5.26
N VAL A 482 1.49 -19.45 -5.27
CA VAL A 482 2.34 -18.57 -6.10
C VAL A 482 2.93 -17.44 -5.26
N GLU A 483 4.03 -16.87 -5.74
CA GLU A 483 4.66 -15.66 -5.15
C GLU A 483 4.85 -14.64 -6.27
N PHE A 484 4.17 -13.50 -6.17
CA PHE A 484 4.24 -12.41 -7.15
C PHE A 484 4.79 -11.14 -6.50
N SER A 485 5.73 -10.48 -7.18
CA SER A 485 6.19 -9.18 -6.73
C SER A 485 6.60 -8.20 -7.84
N GLU A 486 6.34 -6.91 -7.63
CA GLU A 486 6.91 -5.81 -8.43
C GLU A 486 6.50 -5.77 -9.91
N PHE A 487 5.26 -6.12 -10.23
CA PHE A 487 4.71 -5.99 -11.58
C PHE A 487 3.23 -5.63 -11.57
N VAL A 488 2.74 -5.19 -12.72
CA VAL A 488 1.39 -4.67 -12.91
C VAL A 488 0.66 -5.52 -13.94
N VAL A 489 -0.59 -5.86 -13.66
CA VAL A 489 -1.52 -6.35 -14.70
C VAL A 489 -2.44 -5.20 -15.10
N SER A 490 -2.67 -5.05 -16.38
CA SER A 490 -3.37 -3.92 -16.96
C SER A 490 -4.12 -4.33 -18.24
N THR A 491 -4.72 -3.34 -18.90
CA THR A 491 -5.44 -3.45 -20.16
C THR A 491 -4.98 -2.37 -21.11
N LYS A 492 -5.01 -2.68 -22.41
CA LYS A 492 -4.82 -1.73 -23.51
C LYS A 492 -6.08 -1.70 -24.37
N GLY A 493 -6.69 -0.52 -24.45
CA GLY A 493 -8.11 -0.35 -24.78
C GLY A 493 -8.56 -0.68 -26.21
N PRO A 494 -9.89 -0.81 -26.40
CA PRO A 494 -10.91 -1.09 -25.37
C PRO A 494 -10.85 -2.56 -24.89
N ALA A 495 -11.29 -2.83 -23.65
CA ALA A 495 -11.16 -4.15 -23.01
C ALA A 495 -12.30 -4.47 -22.00
N ALA A 496 -13.55 -4.22 -22.40
CA ALA A 496 -14.75 -4.35 -21.56
C ALA A 496 -15.00 -5.75 -20.95
N GLY A 497 -14.40 -6.80 -21.50
CA GLY A 497 -14.49 -8.18 -21.01
C GLY A 497 -13.27 -8.63 -20.18
N ALA A 498 -12.30 -7.76 -19.90
CA ALA A 498 -11.10 -8.15 -19.17
C ALA A 498 -11.37 -8.37 -17.68
N ILE A 499 -11.11 -9.58 -17.19
CA ILE A 499 -10.84 -9.84 -15.77
C ILE A 499 -9.32 -9.78 -15.64
N LEU A 500 -8.74 -8.80 -14.96
CA LEU A 500 -7.27 -8.66 -14.97
C LEU A 500 -6.61 -9.87 -14.30
N VAL A 501 -7.10 -10.26 -13.11
CA VAL A 501 -6.57 -11.39 -12.34
C VAL A 501 -7.70 -12.32 -11.89
N GLU A 502 -7.62 -13.59 -12.26
CA GLU A 502 -8.50 -14.65 -11.74
C GLU A 502 -7.66 -15.60 -10.88
N TYR A 503 -7.90 -15.62 -9.57
CA TYR A 503 -7.21 -16.47 -8.61
C TYR A 503 -8.06 -17.71 -8.27
N ASN A 504 -7.51 -18.89 -8.59
CA ASN A 504 -8.22 -20.17 -8.46
C ASN A 504 -7.58 -21.15 -7.47
N LEU A 505 -6.34 -20.92 -7.06
CA LEU A 505 -5.58 -21.89 -6.27
C LEU A 505 -6.17 -22.09 -4.88
N ALA A 506 -6.15 -23.34 -4.43
CA ALA A 506 -6.41 -23.72 -3.05
C ALA A 506 -5.08 -23.82 -2.28
N SER A 507 -4.63 -22.71 -1.69
CA SER A 507 -3.36 -22.62 -0.96
C SER A 507 -3.54 -22.99 0.51
N GLY A 508 -3.47 -24.28 0.82
CA GLY A 508 -3.54 -24.77 2.21
C GLY A 508 -2.23 -24.58 2.99
N GLY A 509 -2.32 -24.23 4.27
CA GLY A 509 -1.17 -24.07 5.17
C GLY A 509 -0.49 -22.71 5.01
N LYS A 510 0.34 -22.54 3.99
CA LYS A 510 0.94 -21.24 3.63
C LYS A 510 0.19 -20.66 2.43
N PRO A 511 -0.31 -19.42 2.50
CA PRO A 511 -1.07 -18.82 1.40
C PRO A 511 -0.17 -18.53 0.19
N SER A 512 -0.78 -18.33 -0.97
CA SER A 512 -0.16 -17.58 -2.07
C SER A 512 0.10 -16.13 -1.65
N GLY A 513 1.02 -15.43 -2.30
CA GLY A 513 1.37 -14.07 -1.90
C GLY A 513 1.62 -13.10 -3.05
N PHE A 514 1.02 -11.91 -2.97
CA PHE A 514 1.15 -10.81 -3.91
C PHE A 514 1.71 -9.57 -3.18
N TRP A 515 2.95 -9.17 -3.47
CA TRP A 515 3.60 -8.01 -2.83
C TRP A 515 3.99 -6.96 -3.86
N ASP A 516 3.57 -5.70 -3.71
CA ASP A 516 3.84 -4.67 -4.73
C ASP A 516 3.38 -5.13 -6.14
N PHE A 517 2.30 -5.89 -6.15
CA PHE A 517 1.63 -6.37 -7.35
C PHE A 517 0.37 -5.53 -7.54
N HIS A 518 0.26 -4.82 -8.65
CA HIS A 518 -0.80 -3.83 -8.82
C HIS A 518 -1.68 -4.18 -10.01
N THR A 519 -2.91 -3.65 -10.01
CA THR A 519 -3.67 -3.52 -11.25
C THR A 519 -3.86 -2.06 -11.57
N ARG A 520 -3.44 -1.63 -12.76
CA ARG A 520 -3.52 -0.22 -13.18
C ARG A 520 -4.30 -0.14 -14.48
N ILE A 521 -5.49 0.44 -14.49
CA ILE A 521 -6.37 0.47 -15.66
C ILE A 521 -6.42 1.91 -16.18
N GLY A 522 -5.77 2.16 -17.32
CA GLY A 522 -5.71 3.47 -17.98
C GLY A 522 -4.83 4.53 -17.28
N GLY A 523 -4.82 5.75 -17.83
CA GLY A 523 -4.11 6.89 -17.25
C GLY A 523 -2.59 6.90 -17.44
N TYR A 524 -2.04 6.11 -18.37
CA TYR A 524 -0.60 6.06 -18.64
C TYR A 524 -0.29 5.76 -20.11
N SER A 525 0.91 6.15 -20.56
CA SER A 525 1.37 5.93 -21.94
C SER A 525 1.31 4.45 -22.36
N GLY A 526 0.67 4.20 -23.51
CA GLY A 526 0.47 2.86 -24.07
C GLY A 526 -0.87 2.19 -23.71
N SER A 527 -1.58 2.68 -22.68
CA SER A 527 -2.88 2.13 -22.25
C SER A 527 -4.03 2.38 -23.22
N GLU A 528 -3.95 3.44 -24.03
CA GLU A 528 -5.03 3.96 -24.90
C GLU A 528 -6.27 4.47 -24.14
N PHE A 529 -6.10 4.77 -22.86
CA PHE A 529 -7.12 5.33 -21.98
C PHE A 529 -6.60 6.61 -21.31
N MET A 530 -6.22 7.57 -22.14
CA MET A 530 -5.60 8.85 -21.75
C MET A 530 -6.50 10.02 -22.15
N ILE A 531 -6.08 11.27 -21.90
CA ILE A 531 -6.83 12.48 -22.29
C ILE A 531 -7.29 12.45 -23.76
N PRO A 532 -6.48 12.07 -24.76
CA PRO A 532 -6.92 12.07 -26.16
C PRO A 532 -8.11 11.15 -26.45
N GLN A 533 -8.32 10.10 -25.66
CA GLN A 533 -9.40 9.13 -25.85
C GLN A 533 -10.55 9.34 -24.86
N CYS A 534 -10.23 9.67 -23.62
CA CYS A 534 -11.15 9.54 -22.48
C CYS A 534 -11.12 10.76 -21.56
N ALA A 535 -10.90 11.97 -22.10
CA ALA A 535 -10.96 13.20 -21.31
C ALA A 535 -12.24 13.30 -20.47
N LYS A 536 -12.13 13.87 -19.27
CA LYS A 536 -13.26 14.22 -18.41
C LYS A 536 -14.38 14.95 -19.17
N VAL A 537 -15.62 14.49 -19.00
CA VAL A 537 -16.82 15.17 -19.52
C VAL A 537 -17.78 15.48 -18.39
N VAL A 538 -17.87 16.75 -17.99
CA VAL A 538 -18.77 17.21 -16.91
C VAL A 538 -20.21 17.26 -17.41
N GLY A 539 -21.14 16.74 -16.60
CA GLY A 539 -22.59 16.85 -16.82
C GLY A 539 -23.14 15.89 -17.87
N SER A 540 -22.43 14.81 -18.18
CA SER A 540 -22.78 13.88 -19.24
C SER A 540 -22.92 12.46 -18.71
N ALA A 541 -24.11 11.87 -18.85
CA ALA A 541 -24.32 10.43 -18.65
C ALA A 541 -23.92 9.57 -19.87
N LYS A 542 -23.41 10.20 -20.95
CA LYS A 542 -23.00 9.47 -22.15
C LYS A 542 -21.74 8.64 -21.86
N ILE A 543 -21.85 7.34 -22.09
CA ILE A 543 -20.71 6.41 -22.04
C ILE A 543 -20.10 6.29 -23.44
N ASP A 544 -18.78 6.46 -23.55
CA ASP A 544 -18.03 6.07 -24.74
C ASP A 544 -17.57 4.60 -24.59
N PRO A 545 -18.05 3.67 -25.45
CA PRO A 545 -17.63 2.27 -25.40
C PRO A 545 -16.11 2.07 -25.49
N LYS A 546 -15.37 3.02 -26.09
CA LYS A 546 -13.90 2.97 -26.16
C LYS A 546 -13.23 3.18 -24.82
N CYS A 547 -13.91 3.81 -23.86
CA CYS A 547 -13.40 4.06 -22.51
C CYS A 547 -13.87 3.01 -21.49
N ILE A 548 -14.54 1.94 -21.93
CA ILE A 548 -14.83 0.77 -21.09
C ILE A 548 -13.57 -0.10 -21.04
N ALA A 549 -12.91 -0.07 -19.89
CA ALA A 549 -11.52 -0.45 -19.75
C ALA A 549 -11.32 -1.84 -19.12
N ALA A 550 -12.23 -2.29 -18.26
CA ALA A 550 -12.15 -3.62 -17.66
C ALA A 550 -13.52 -4.10 -17.15
N TYR A 551 -13.71 -5.43 -17.12
CA TYR A 551 -14.87 -6.06 -16.48
C TYR A 551 -14.70 -6.13 -14.95
N MET A 552 -13.51 -6.57 -14.51
CA MET A 552 -13.15 -6.77 -13.11
C MET A 552 -11.63 -6.73 -12.93
N ALA A 553 -11.12 -6.20 -11.82
CA ALA A 553 -9.69 -6.23 -11.53
C ALA A 553 -9.23 -7.57 -10.95
N VAL A 554 -9.83 -8.02 -9.83
CA VAL A 554 -9.41 -9.24 -9.15
C VAL A 554 -10.61 -10.11 -8.79
N HIS A 555 -10.56 -11.39 -9.18
CA HIS A 555 -11.56 -12.40 -8.87
C HIS A 555 -10.93 -13.58 -8.11
N ALA A 556 -11.21 -13.73 -6.82
CA ALA A 556 -10.90 -14.95 -6.08
C ALA A 556 -12.12 -15.89 -6.10
N THR A 557 -11.99 -16.99 -6.84
CA THR A 557 -13.13 -17.85 -7.20
C THR A 557 -13.55 -18.77 -6.05
N LYS A 558 -14.72 -19.41 -6.19
CA LYS A 558 -15.37 -20.21 -5.13
C LYS A 558 -14.48 -21.28 -4.48
N GLN A 559 -13.63 -21.94 -5.28
CA GLN A 559 -12.76 -23.03 -4.82
C GLN A 559 -11.35 -22.56 -4.43
N SER A 560 -11.06 -21.27 -4.59
CA SER A 560 -9.78 -20.70 -4.18
C SER A 560 -9.69 -20.60 -2.66
N SER A 561 -8.47 -20.55 -2.12
CA SER A 561 -8.21 -20.27 -0.71
C SER A 561 -6.78 -19.79 -0.51
N GLY A 562 -6.52 -19.14 0.62
CA GLY A 562 -5.17 -18.82 1.05
C GLY A 562 -4.46 -17.82 0.13
N LEU A 563 -4.78 -16.54 0.25
CA LEU A 563 -4.08 -15.48 -0.49
C LEU A 563 -3.73 -14.31 0.43
N TYR A 564 -2.45 -13.98 0.47
CA TYR A 564 -1.89 -12.82 1.16
C TYR A 564 -1.58 -11.74 0.13
N MET A 565 -2.25 -10.60 0.25
CA MET A 565 -2.10 -9.43 -0.60
C MET A 565 -1.49 -8.31 0.24
N GLU A 566 -0.32 -7.80 -0.16
CA GLU A 566 0.37 -6.72 0.51
C GLU A 566 0.80 -5.61 -0.46
N ASN A 567 0.47 -4.37 -0.09
CA ASN A 567 0.71 -3.19 -0.93
C ASN A 567 0.20 -3.39 -2.36
N ASN A 568 -1.05 -3.84 -2.50
CA ASN A 568 -1.67 -3.99 -3.82
C ASN A 568 -2.61 -2.80 -4.07
N TRP A 569 -2.25 -1.96 -5.03
CA TRP A 569 -3.12 -0.90 -5.53
C TRP A 569 -3.88 -1.39 -6.76
N VAL A 570 -5.20 -1.39 -6.65
CA VAL A 570 -6.15 -1.79 -7.68
C VAL A 570 -6.87 -0.54 -8.15
N TRP A 571 -6.38 0.07 -9.22
CA TRP A 571 -6.75 1.43 -9.60
C TRP A 571 -7.30 1.51 -11.02
N VAL A 572 -8.49 2.08 -11.13
CA VAL A 572 -8.99 2.66 -12.38
C VAL A 572 -8.60 4.13 -12.37
N ALA A 573 -7.92 4.56 -13.42
CA ALA A 573 -7.40 5.91 -13.52
C ALA A 573 -8.48 6.99 -13.49
N ASP A 574 -8.38 7.88 -12.51
CA ASP A 574 -9.18 9.10 -12.42
C ASP A 574 -8.52 10.29 -13.16
N HIS A 575 -7.22 10.21 -13.42
CA HIS A 575 -6.44 11.20 -14.16
C HIS A 575 -5.37 10.58 -15.06
N ASP A 576 -4.86 11.38 -15.99
CA ASP A 576 -3.74 11.05 -16.85
C ASP A 576 -2.42 11.39 -16.15
N ILE A 577 -1.61 10.37 -15.85
CA ILE A 577 -0.32 10.51 -15.15
C ILE A 577 0.69 11.27 -16.01
N GLU A 578 0.57 11.23 -17.33
CA GLU A 578 1.54 11.90 -18.22
C GLU A 578 1.14 13.36 -18.52
N ASP A 579 -0.06 13.78 -18.12
CA ASP A 579 -0.52 15.15 -18.32
C ASP A 579 0.16 16.13 -17.33
N PRO A 580 0.71 17.26 -17.80
CA PRO A 580 1.44 18.21 -16.95
C PRO A 580 0.64 18.84 -15.80
N VAL A 581 -0.69 18.74 -15.81
CA VAL A 581 -1.56 19.21 -14.73
C VAL A 581 -2.38 18.08 -14.10
N ASN A 582 -2.03 16.82 -14.40
CA ASN A 582 -2.78 15.62 -14.03
C ASN A 582 -4.28 15.77 -14.33
N ALA A 583 -4.60 16.17 -15.57
CA ALA A 583 -5.97 16.34 -16.02
C ALA A 583 -6.78 15.03 -15.84
N GLN A 584 -8.01 15.18 -15.34
CA GLN A 584 -8.91 14.07 -15.07
C GLN A 584 -9.43 13.40 -16.36
N ILE A 585 -9.67 12.10 -16.29
CA ILE A 585 -10.22 11.27 -17.37
C ILE A 585 -11.49 10.53 -16.91
N THR A 586 -12.32 10.11 -17.86
CA THR A 586 -13.51 9.29 -17.64
C THR A 586 -13.31 7.90 -18.25
N ILE A 587 -13.00 6.92 -17.42
CA ILE A 587 -12.87 5.51 -17.84
C ILE A 587 -13.69 4.60 -16.92
N TYR A 588 -14.13 3.47 -17.46
CA TYR A 588 -15.07 2.58 -16.78
C TYR A 588 -14.44 1.21 -16.54
N GLY A 589 -14.11 0.91 -15.28
CA GLY A 589 -13.81 -0.44 -14.80
C GLY A 589 -14.95 -0.95 -13.94
N GLY A 590 -15.51 -2.12 -14.23
CA GLY A 590 -16.76 -2.56 -13.61
C GLY A 590 -16.65 -2.84 -12.11
N ARG A 591 -15.67 -3.66 -11.72
CA ARG A 591 -15.59 -4.29 -10.39
C ARG A 591 -14.15 -4.32 -9.90
N GLY A 592 -13.91 -3.96 -8.64
CA GLY A 592 -12.58 -4.00 -8.03
C GLY A 592 -12.17 -5.42 -7.65
N ILE A 593 -12.12 -5.68 -6.35
CA ILE A 593 -11.77 -6.98 -5.78
C ILE A 593 -13.03 -7.74 -5.36
N PHE A 594 -13.25 -8.90 -5.98
CA PHE A 594 -14.33 -9.82 -5.66
C PHE A 594 -13.80 -11.13 -5.08
N ILE A 595 -14.21 -11.46 -3.85
CA ILE A 595 -13.87 -12.72 -3.19
C ILE A 595 -15.17 -13.49 -2.90
N GLU A 596 -15.33 -14.63 -3.56
CA GLU A 596 -16.45 -15.56 -3.34
C GLU A 596 -16.02 -16.96 -2.91
N SER A 597 -14.76 -17.09 -2.48
CA SER A 597 -14.22 -18.35 -1.97
C SER A 597 -15.05 -18.87 -0.80
N THR A 598 -15.51 -20.11 -0.88
CA THR A 598 -16.22 -20.76 0.24
C THR A 598 -15.27 -21.35 1.31
N GLU A 599 -13.97 -21.38 1.01
CA GLU A 599 -12.92 -21.95 1.87
C GLU A 599 -12.27 -20.90 2.78
N GLY A 600 -11.94 -19.73 2.24
CA GLY A 600 -11.45 -18.56 2.96
C GLY A 600 -9.93 -18.48 3.08
N GLY A 601 -9.46 -17.70 4.07
CA GLY A 601 -8.04 -17.53 4.36
C GLY A 601 -7.40 -16.43 3.50
N PHE A 602 -8.07 -15.28 3.37
CA PHE A 602 -7.55 -14.15 2.60
C PHE A 602 -7.11 -13.05 3.54
N SER A 603 -5.95 -12.47 3.25
CA SER A 603 -5.37 -11.36 3.99
C SER A 603 -5.09 -10.21 3.03
N LEU A 604 -5.70 -9.05 3.25
CA LEU A 604 -5.55 -7.84 2.42
C LEU A 604 -4.87 -6.74 3.25
N VAL A 605 -3.57 -6.55 3.08
CA VAL A 605 -2.72 -5.74 3.96
C VAL A 605 -2.16 -4.51 3.21
N GLY A 606 -2.61 -3.31 3.59
CA GLY A 606 -2.11 -2.05 3.09
C GLY A 606 -2.37 -1.83 1.61
N GLY A 607 -3.57 -2.20 1.15
CA GLY A 607 -3.98 -2.10 -0.25
C GLY A 607 -5.15 -1.16 -0.46
N ALA A 608 -5.39 -0.79 -1.71
CA ALA A 608 -6.44 0.11 -2.13
C ALA A 608 -7.16 -0.43 -3.36
N SER A 609 -8.47 -0.20 -3.46
CA SER A 609 -9.26 -0.47 -4.66
C SER A 609 -10.12 0.75 -4.96
N GLU A 610 -9.93 1.36 -6.13
CA GLU A 610 -10.45 2.69 -6.40
C GLU A 610 -11.09 2.84 -7.78
N HIS A 611 -12.13 3.68 -7.83
CA HIS A 611 -12.82 4.16 -9.02
C HIS A 611 -13.48 3.05 -9.86
N PHE A 612 -13.82 1.93 -9.23
CA PHE A 612 -14.64 0.91 -9.88
C PHE A 612 -16.10 1.30 -9.86
N HIS A 613 -16.77 1.05 -10.97
CA HIS A 613 -18.09 1.58 -11.27
C HIS A 613 -19.21 0.99 -10.39
N LEU A 614 -19.12 -0.31 -10.05
CA LEU A 614 -20.12 -1.00 -9.22
C LEU A 614 -19.70 -1.12 -7.75
N TYR A 615 -18.47 -1.57 -7.51
CA TYR A 615 -17.90 -1.71 -6.17
C TYR A 615 -16.38 -1.81 -6.22
N ASN A 616 -15.75 -1.35 -5.14
CA ASN A 616 -14.32 -1.48 -4.92
C ASN A 616 -13.97 -2.81 -4.24
N TYR A 617 -14.64 -3.17 -3.14
CA TYR A 617 -14.51 -4.49 -2.51
C TYR A 617 -15.87 -5.19 -2.39
N GLN A 618 -15.93 -6.46 -2.78
CA GLN A 618 -17.08 -7.33 -2.54
C GLN A 618 -16.66 -8.69 -1.97
N PHE A 619 -17.24 -9.03 -0.81
CA PHE A 619 -17.09 -10.32 -0.14
C PHE A 619 -18.45 -11.00 -0.12
N ALA A 620 -18.63 -12.09 -0.89
CA ALA A 620 -19.94 -12.74 -1.02
C ALA A 620 -19.87 -14.24 -0.81
N ASN A 621 -20.68 -14.77 0.10
CA ASN A 621 -20.70 -16.20 0.46
C ASN A 621 -19.31 -16.72 0.88
N THR A 622 -18.51 -15.85 1.49
CA THR A 622 -17.11 -16.12 1.86
C THR A 622 -16.93 -16.14 3.37
N LYS A 623 -15.73 -16.51 3.81
CA LYS A 623 -15.36 -16.50 5.21
C LYS A 623 -13.87 -16.31 5.42
N ASN A 624 -13.46 -16.05 6.67
CA ASN A 624 -12.07 -15.95 7.08
C ASN A 624 -11.31 -14.91 6.24
N ILE A 625 -11.72 -13.65 6.36
CA ILE A 625 -11.05 -12.52 5.72
C ILE A 625 -10.40 -11.66 6.81
N PHE A 626 -9.11 -11.39 6.67
CA PHE A 626 -8.40 -10.36 7.40
C PHE A 626 -8.07 -9.21 6.45
N ALA A 627 -8.30 -7.96 6.84
CA ALA A 627 -7.87 -6.81 6.07
C ALA A 627 -7.38 -5.68 6.98
N CYS A 628 -6.29 -5.02 6.59
CA CYS A 628 -5.79 -3.84 7.29
C CYS A 628 -4.84 -2.97 6.46
N MET A 629 -5.02 -1.67 6.34
CA MET A 629 -6.33 -1.06 6.15
C MET A 629 -6.77 -1.23 4.70
N LEU A 630 -8.08 -1.23 4.49
CA LEU A 630 -8.66 -1.04 3.17
C LEU A 630 -8.75 0.45 2.85
N GLN A 631 -8.59 0.82 1.59
CA GLN A 631 -8.91 2.16 1.12
C GLN A 631 -9.65 2.12 -0.23
N THR A 632 -10.63 3.02 -0.41
CA THR A 632 -11.43 3.15 -1.65
C THR A 632 -11.81 4.58 -1.99
N GLU A 633 -12.00 4.82 -3.28
CA GLU A 633 -12.66 6.03 -3.82
C GLU A 633 -13.76 5.67 -4.82
N SER A 634 -14.87 6.40 -4.78
CA SER A 634 -15.90 6.34 -5.81
C SER A 634 -15.43 7.05 -7.10
N PRO A 635 -15.75 6.55 -8.31
CA PRO A 635 -15.35 7.20 -9.56
C PRO A 635 -15.88 8.63 -9.65
N TYR A 636 -15.03 9.58 -10.04
CA TYR A 636 -15.33 11.01 -9.90
C TYR A 636 -16.49 11.51 -10.78
N TYR A 637 -16.78 10.79 -11.87
CA TYR A 637 -17.91 11.09 -12.75
C TYR A 637 -19.26 10.73 -12.13
N GLN A 638 -19.34 9.79 -11.18
CA GLN A 638 -20.63 9.39 -10.62
C GLN A 638 -21.28 10.58 -9.89
N PRO A 639 -22.59 10.79 -10.08
CA PRO A 639 -23.60 9.88 -10.64
C PRO A 639 -23.91 10.08 -12.14
N LEU A 640 -23.01 10.65 -12.96
CA LEU A 640 -23.24 10.85 -14.40
C LEU A 640 -22.10 10.23 -15.26
N PRO A 641 -22.30 9.00 -15.81
CA PRO A 641 -23.40 8.08 -15.54
C PRO A 641 -23.38 7.55 -14.10
N ASP A 642 -24.52 7.07 -13.63
CA ASP A 642 -24.64 6.36 -12.37
C ASP A 642 -24.15 4.91 -12.52
N ALA A 643 -24.21 4.13 -11.44
CA ALA A 643 -23.71 2.75 -11.40
C ALA A 643 -24.62 1.71 -12.10
N ILE A 644 -25.69 2.11 -12.79
CA ILE A 644 -26.59 1.17 -13.49
C ILE A 644 -26.03 0.79 -14.87
N GLU A 645 -25.32 1.71 -15.53
CA GLU A 645 -24.76 1.55 -16.88
C GLU A 645 -23.30 2.02 -16.89
N PRO A 646 -22.36 1.34 -17.57
CA PRO A 646 -22.61 0.40 -18.69
C PRO A 646 -22.60 -1.08 -18.32
N PHE A 647 -22.39 -1.42 -17.05
CA PHE A 647 -22.20 -2.82 -16.66
C PHE A 647 -23.53 -3.45 -16.25
N PRO A 648 -24.12 -4.35 -17.05
CA PRO A 648 -25.36 -5.00 -16.67
C PRO A 648 -25.15 -5.86 -15.42
N VAL A 649 -26.19 -5.93 -14.58
CA VAL A 649 -26.21 -6.76 -13.37
C VAL A 649 -25.99 -8.23 -13.75
N ASN A 650 -24.91 -8.83 -13.25
CA ASN A 650 -24.69 -10.27 -13.33
C ASN A 650 -24.99 -10.93 -11.97
N PRO A 651 -26.17 -11.56 -11.79
CA PRO A 651 -26.54 -12.18 -10.53
C PRO A 651 -25.66 -13.39 -10.17
N ALA A 652 -24.99 -14.02 -11.16
CA ALA A 652 -24.13 -15.18 -10.91
C ALA A 652 -22.89 -14.84 -10.07
N ILE A 653 -22.42 -13.59 -10.15
CA ILE A 653 -21.33 -13.03 -9.34
C ILE A 653 -21.84 -12.05 -8.29
N ARG A 654 -23.15 -12.09 -8.01
CA ARG A 654 -23.82 -11.29 -6.97
C ARG A 654 -23.60 -9.79 -7.14
N ASP A 655 -23.63 -9.27 -8.36
CA ASP A 655 -23.52 -7.82 -8.57
C ASP A 655 -24.61 -7.02 -7.81
N PRO A 656 -24.31 -5.77 -7.43
CA PRO A 656 -25.34 -4.87 -6.91
C PRO A 656 -26.38 -4.56 -8.00
N ASP A 657 -27.65 -4.66 -7.64
CA ASP A 657 -28.77 -4.16 -8.45
C ASP A 657 -29.18 -2.78 -7.91
N PHE A 658 -28.54 -1.73 -8.41
CA PHE A 658 -28.79 -0.37 -7.95
C PHE A 658 -30.20 0.13 -8.28
N ALA A 659 -30.79 -0.34 -9.38
CA ALA A 659 -32.17 0.00 -9.71
C ALA A 659 -33.13 -0.48 -8.62
N ALA A 660 -32.91 -1.68 -8.09
CA ALA A 660 -33.69 -2.22 -6.97
C ALA A 660 -33.28 -1.59 -5.62
N SER A 661 -31.98 -1.54 -5.30
CA SER A 661 -31.50 -1.15 -3.96
C SER A 661 -31.63 0.35 -3.67
N CYS A 662 -31.73 1.18 -4.72
CA CYS A 662 -31.90 2.63 -4.60
C CYS A 662 -33.33 3.11 -4.80
N ASN A 663 -34.27 2.19 -5.06
CA ASN A 663 -35.68 2.56 -5.13
C ASN A 663 -36.16 3.17 -3.80
N GLY A 664 -36.56 4.43 -3.83
CA GLY A 664 -37.00 5.18 -2.64
C GLY A 664 -35.88 5.67 -1.72
N VAL A 665 -34.61 5.61 -2.16
CA VAL A 665 -33.47 6.18 -1.43
C VAL A 665 -33.17 7.57 -1.98
N GLU A 666 -33.09 8.57 -1.11
CA GLU A 666 -32.78 9.95 -1.50
C GLU A 666 -31.29 10.14 -1.83
N GLY A 667 -30.98 11.16 -2.64
CA GLY A 667 -29.61 11.55 -3.00
C GLY A 667 -28.95 10.64 -4.06
N ASN A 668 -27.63 10.75 -4.18
CA ASN A 668 -26.82 9.96 -5.12
C ASN A 668 -26.64 8.52 -4.60
N CYS A 669 -27.68 7.70 -4.76
CA CYS A 669 -27.68 6.34 -4.26
C CYS A 669 -26.99 5.34 -5.19
N ALA A 670 -27.21 5.44 -6.50
CA ALA A 670 -26.64 4.53 -7.49
C ALA A 670 -25.17 4.88 -7.80
N ASN A 671 -24.34 4.85 -6.77
CA ASN A 671 -22.89 5.05 -6.84
C ASN A 671 -22.18 3.79 -6.32
N ALA A 672 -20.92 3.63 -6.71
CA ALA A 672 -20.12 2.47 -6.38
C ALA A 672 -20.05 2.20 -4.86
N TRP A 673 -20.19 0.95 -4.46
CA TRP A 673 -19.94 0.56 -3.07
C TRP A 673 -18.44 0.62 -2.75
N GLY A 674 -18.06 1.22 -1.63
CA GLY A 674 -16.70 1.08 -1.10
C GLY A 674 -16.45 -0.37 -0.71
N VAL A 675 -17.25 -0.88 0.24
CA VAL A 675 -17.18 -2.27 0.71
C VAL A 675 -18.59 -2.86 0.74
N ARG A 676 -18.77 -4.05 0.15
CA ARG A 676 -20.03 -4.79 0.17
C ARG A 676 -19.81 -6.22 0.68
N ILE A 677 -20.49 -6.58 1.76
CA ILE A 677 -20.36 -7.88 2.44
C ILE A 677 -21.71 -8.59 2.40
N ILE A 678 -21.74 -9.82 1.88
CA ILE A 678 -22.98 -10.55 1.59
C ILE A 678 -22.86 -11.99 2.08
N ASP A 679 -23.80 -12.46 2.90
CA ASP A 679 -23.90 -13.88 3.31
C ASP A 679 -22.57 -14.49 3.79
N SER A 680 -21.76 -13.72 4.55
CA SER A 680 -20.37 -14.07 4.89
C SER A 680 -20.13 -14.13 6.39
N SER A 681 -19.08 -14.84 6.82
CA SER A 681 -18.71 -14.92 8.24
C SER A 681 -17.21 -14.73 8.51
N ASP A 682 -16.85 -14.39 9.75
CA ASP A 682 -15.44 -14.31 10.16
C ASP A 682 -14.66 -13.31 9.29
N ILE A 683 -15.20 -12.10 9.20
CA ILE A 683 -14.64 -10.97 8.46
C ILE A 683 -14.08 -9.97 9.47
N PHE A 684 -12.77 -9.73 9.42
CA PHE A 684 -12.05 -8.86 10.34
C PHE A 684 -11.32 -7.77 9.55
N ILE A 685 -11.88 -6.55 9.60
CA ILE A 685 -11.32 -5.36 8.95
C ILE A 685 -10.79 -4.44 10.06
N TYR A 686 -9.50 -4.13 10.02
CA TYR A 686 -8.83 -3.22 10.95
C TYR A 686 -8.31 -2.02 10.16
N GLY A 687 -8.99 -0.90 10.27
CA GLY A 687 -8.80 0.25 9.40
C GLY A 687 -9.52 0.07 8.06
N ALA A 688 -10.41 1.01 7.74
CA ALA A 688 -10.96 1.16 6.39
C ALA A 688 -11.24 2.63 6.10
N GLY A 689 -10.71 3.15 5.00
CA GLY A 689 -11.01 4.50 4.50
C GLY A 689 -11.82 4.42 3.21
N THR A 690 -13.11 4.78 3.24
CA THR A 690 -13.97 4.68 2.06
C THR A 690 -14.55 6.05 1.67
N TYR A 691 -14.13 6.59 0.53
CA TYR A 691 -14.29 8.01 0.21
C TYR A 691 -15.15 8.25 -1.04
N SER A 692 -15.97 9.30 -0.99
CA SER A 692 -16.70 9.82 -2.14
C SER A 692 -16.50 11.33 -2.22
N PHE A 693 -15.51 11.78 -2.98
CA PHE A 693 -15.12 13.19 -3.03
C PHE A 693 -15.95 14.05 -4.00
N PHE A 694 -16.63 13.42 -4.96
CA PHE A 694 -17.22 14.13 -6.09
C PHE A 694 -18.69 13.79 -6.32
N ASN A 695 -19.39 14.75 -6.90
CA ASN A 695 -20.65 14.57 -7.61
C ASN A 695 -20.46 15.11 -9.02
N ASN A 696 -20.29 14.24 -10.01
CA ASN A 696 -20.00 14.63 -11.40
C ASN A 696 -18.84 15.64 -11.49
N TYR A 697 -17.70 15.25 -10.89
CA TYR A 697 -16.47 16.03 -10.79
C TYR A 697 -16.53 17.34 -10.00
N ASP A 698 -17.64 17.64 -9.33
CA ASP A 698 -17.74 18.76 -8.38
C ASP A 698 -17.49 18.26 -6.95
N THR A 699 -16.60 18.91 -6.20
CA THR A 699 -16.28 18.59 -4.81
C THR A 699 -17.18 19.30 -3.81
N HIS A 700 -18.13 20.15 -4.24
CA HIS A 700 -18.97 20.94 -3.32
C HIS A 700 -19.77 20.07 -2.34
N CYS A 701 -20.18 18.87 -2.73
CA CYS A 701 -20.93 17.93 -1.88
C CYS A 701 -20.11 17.32 -0.73
N ASN A 702 -18.78 17.39 -0.80
CA ASN A 702 -17.88 16.60 0.04
C ASN A 702 -17.74 17.14 1.47
N PRO A 703 -17.49 18.45 1.69
CA PRO A 703 -17.30 18.98 3.03
C PRO A 703 -18.51 18.74 3.94
N MET A 704 -18.26 18.49 5.23
CA MET A 704 -19.31 18.22 6.21
C MET A 704 -20.27 19.40 6.39
N GLU A 705 -19.79 20.64 6.21
CA GLU A 705 -20.60 21.86 6.22
C GLU A 705 -21.60 21.93 5.06
N ASN A 706 -21.30 21.25 3.94
CA ASN A 706 -22.20 21.12 2.79
C ASN A 706 -23.05 19.83 2.86
N GLY A 707 -22.93 19.08 3.96
CA GLY A 707 -23.77 17.93 4.27
C GLY A 707 -23.16 16.56 3.99
N ALA A 708 -21.91 16.48 3.50
CA ALA A 708 -21.22 15.24 3.14
C ALA A 708 -22.13 14.29 2.32
N ASN A 709 -22.64 14.79 1.20
CA ASN A 709 -23.73 14.20 0.44
C ASN A 709 -23.37 13.88 -1.02
N CYS A 710 -22.08 13.66 -1.31
CA CYS A 710 -21.64 13.20 -2.63
C CYS A 710 -22.24 11.84 -3.00
N GLN A 711 -22.43 10.98 -2.01
CA GLN A 711 -23.01 9.65 -2.14
C GLN A 711 -23.91 9.29 -0.95
N SER A 712 -25.01 8.58 -1.20
CA SER A 712 -25.96 8.27 -0.13
C SER A 712 -25.48 7.16 0.81
N ARG A 713 -24.81 6.12 0.30
CA ARG A 713 -24.44 4.92 1.06
C ARG A 713 -23.08 4.37 0.60
N MET A 714 -22.22 3.95 1.54
CA MET A 714 -20.83 3.59 1.24
C MET A 714 -20.43 2.14 1.58
N THR A 715 -20.77 1.65 2.78
CA THR A 715 -20.54 0.25 3.17
C THR A 715 -21.86 -0.50 3.27
N SER A 716 -22.03 -1.58 2.49
CA SER A 716 -23.24 -2.41 2.51
C SER A 716 -22.99 -3.76 3.18
N ILE A 717 -23.91 -4.15 4.06
CA ILE A 717 -23.89 -5.41 4.79
C ILE A 717 -25.24 -6.12 4.55
N GLU A 718 -25.21 -7.29 3.92
CA GLU A 718 -26.41 -7.92 3.35
C GLU A 718 -26.52 -9.40 3.72
N GLY A 719 -27.76 -9.84 3.98
CA GLY A 719 -28.06 -11.26 4.16
C GLY A 719 -27.54 -11.82 5.48
N ASN A 720 -27.14 -13.08 5.51
CA ASN A 720 -26.74 -13.76 6.74
C ASN A 720 -25.27 -13.49 7.12
N ILE A 721 -25.05 -12.61 8.09
CA ILE A 721 -23.72 -12.20 8.55
C ILE A 721 -23.46 -12.73 9.97
N ARG A 722 -22.26 -13.27 10.21
CA ARG A 722 -21.82 -13.77 11.52
C ARG A 722 -20.36 -13.39 11.78
N ASN A 723 -20.02 -13.02 13.02
CA ASN A 723 -18.66 -12.64 13.42
C ASN A 723 -18.00 -11.61 12.46
N LEU A 724 -18.74 -10.55 12.13
CA LEU A 724 -18.22 -9.40 11.38
C LEU A 724 -17.68 -8.37 12.36
N ASN A 725 -16.43 -7.98 12.16
CA ASN A 725 -15.72 -6.99 12.97
C ASN A 725 -15.09 -5.96 12.04
N ILE A 726 -15.59 -4.74 12.07
CA ILE A 726 -14.98 -3.60 11.40
C ILE A 726 -14.51 -2.65 12.50
N MET A 727 -13.20 -2.57 12.65
CA MET A 727 -12.54 -1.66 13.58
C MET A 727 -11.98 -0.49 12.77
N ASP A 728 -12.21 0.73 13.23
CA ASP A 728 -11.68 1.95 12.63
C ASP A 728 -12.11 2.17 11.16
N LEU A 729 -13.42 2.35 10.93
CA LEU A 729 -14.01 2.70 9.65
C LEU A 729 -14.16 4.22 9.52
N SER A 730 -13.47 4.82 8.56
CA SER A 730 -13.57 6.21 8.18
C SER A 730 -14.28 6.37 6.82
N THR A 731 -15.23 7.29 6.72
CA THR A 731 -15.94 7.60 5.46
C THR A 731 -15.93 9.10 5.16
N ILE A 732 -15.85 9.47 3.88
CA ILE A 732 -15.84 10.87 3.43
C ILE A 732 -16.92 11.09 2.36
N GLY A 733 -17.62 12.23 2.45
CA GLY A 733 -18.62 12.66 1.46
C GLY A 733 -19.86 11.78 1.34
N THR A 734 -20.16 10.96 2.36
CA THR A 734 -21.23 9.96 2.33
C THR A 734 -22.26 10.14 3.44
N THR A 735 -23.55 10.05 3.10
CA THR A 735 -24.64 10.22 4.09
C THR A 735 -24.70 9.07 5.11
N ALA A 736 -24.77 7.82 4.63
CA ALA A 736 -24.72 6.62 5.45
C ALA A 736 -23.35 5.95 5.34
N MET A 737 -22.68 5.81 6.48
CA MET A 737 -21.41 5.11 6.59
C MET A 737 -21.62 3.60 6.38
N ILE A 738 -22.65 3.06 7.04
CA ILE A 738 -23.02 1.64 7.00
C ILE A 738 -24.52 1.51 6.71
N THR A 739 -24.86 0.63 5.77
CA THR A 739 -26.22 0.19 5.47
C THR A 739 -26.32 -1.31 5.70
N ARG A 740 -27.30 -1.73 6.50
CA ARG A 740 -27.62 -3.13 6.81
C ARG A 740 -28.95 -3.51 6.19
N ASP A 741 -28.95 -4.47 5.28
CA ASP A 741 -30.16 -4.98 4.60
C ASP A 741 -31.08 -3.86 4.08
N GLY A 742 -30.47 -2.86 3.42
CA GLY A 742 -31.16 -1.70 2.85
C GLY A 742 -31.57 -0.61 3.86
N ARG A 743 -31.24 -0.74 5.15
CA ARG A 743 -31.49 0.26 6.18
C ARG A 743 -30.19 0.90 6.65
N ASP A 744 -30.14 2.23 6.69
CA ASP A 744 -28.95 2.95 7.17
C ASP A 744 -28.76 2.68 8.67
N ALA A 745 -27.63 2.07 9.04
CA ALA A 745 -27.30 1.68 10.41
C ALA A 745 -26.42 2.72 11.13
N ALA A 746 -25.56 3.41 10.39
CA ALA A 746 -24.70 4.47 10.92
C ALA A 746 -24.57 5.62 9.92
N ARG A 747 -24.68 6.85 10.40
CA ARG A 747 -24.63 8.08 9.60
C ARG A 747 -23.44 8.96 9.99
N TRP A 748 -22.98 9.79 9.06
CA TRP A 748 -21.80 10.63 9.31
C TRP A 748 -22.05 11.69 10.40
N GLN A 749 -23.28 12.21 10.54
CA GLN A 749 -23.61 13.24 11.52
C GLN A 749 -23.33 12.79 12.96
N ASP A 750 -23.54 11.49 13.21
CA ASP A 750 -23.34 10.84 14.50
C ASP A 750 -21.87 10.53 14.79
N ASN A 751 -21.00 10.67 13.79
CA ASN A 751 -19.63 10.14 13.80
C ASN A 751 -18.61 11.15 13.27
N ARG A 752 -18.91 12.45 13.37
CA ARG A 752 -18.01 13.52 12.90
C ARG A 752 -16.62 13.40 13.52
N ASN A 753 -15.61 13.27 12.67
CA ASN A 753 -14.18 13.27 13.00
C ASN A 753 -13.51 14.47 12.28
N THR A 754 -12.18 14.50 12.19
CA THR A 754 -11.36 15.62 11.73
C THR A 754 -11.77 16.14 10.35
N TYR A 755 -11.74 15.26 9.35
CA TYR A 755 -12.22 15.50 8.00
C TYR A 755 -13.21 14.40 7.55
N ALA A 756 -12.90 13.15 7.87
CA ALA A 756 -13.81 12.02 7.71
C ALA A 756 -14.84 11.94 8.85
N ALA A 757 -15.87 11.12 8.68
CA ALA A 757 -16.60 10.54 9.81
C ALA A 757 -15.96 9.20 10.19
N ASN A 758 -15.97 8.81 11.46
CA ASN A 758 -15.26 7.60 11.93
C ASN A 758 -16.07 6.77 12.94
N ILE A 759 -16.03 5.45 12.78
CA ILE A 759 -16.54 4.46 13.72
C ILE A 759 -15.37 3.59 14.17
N ILE A 760 -15.09 3.56 15.48
CA ILE A 760 -13.98 2.78 16.03
C ILE A 760 -14.31 1.28 16.13
N LEU A 761 -15.58 0.94 16.34
CA LEU A 761 -16.01 -0.46 16.37
C LEU A 761 -17.42 -0.62 15.82
N TYR A 762 -17.56 -1.38 14.74
CA TYR A 762 -18.83 -1.96 14.29
C TYR A 762 -18.74 -3.48 14.37
N ARG A 763 -19.69 -4.12 15.06
CA ARG A 763 -19.67 -5.57 15.28
C ARG A 763 -21.05 -6.21 15.12
N ILE A 764 -21.07 -7.34 14.42
CA ILE A 764 -22.18 -8.30 14.36
C ILE A 764 -21.64 -9.65 14.82
N ASP A 765 -22.29 -10.26 15.82
CA ASP A 765 -21.86 -11.53 16.42
C ASP A 765 -22.02 -12.75 15.49
#